data_AF-A0A816PTZ6-F1
#
_entry.id   AF-A0A816PTZ6-F1
#
_cell.length_a   1.000
_cell.length_b   1.000
_cell.length_c   1.000
_cell.angle_alpha   90.00
_cell.angle_beta   90.00
_cell.angle_gamma   90.00
#
_symmetry.space_group_name_H-M   'P 1'
#
loop_
_entity.id
_entity.type
_entity.pdbx_description
1 polymer ?
#
loop_
_entity_poly.entity_id
_entity_poly.type
_entity_poly.pdbx_seq_one_letter_code
_entity_poly.pdbx_strand_id
1 'polypeptide(L)'
;MMVTYDRDDPYNNFKCWVYERIDYDKIHLSRSAGSFCGYNQTSQSYEAQDGADLAITLAEAERIHDDCPIRYDDGRNVFVDLEEFNFYYAKSSIIIIMLILKAFILFFIILIIKTVKSQIGCTFDRPIMGEYYSYENGLESHTSFKENGDIDRLFYRRESGRGATANIITVLDNHALGECFRLIWRENPFDHISKNHFELIYRDKEKSCYQCYQLHNRTRNILQFRKSECNEITSISTNQMNFQDLCSSINQEADFDTLFSKTYSAEECRATIYGTYHFTYEFREGGIGICDNPISRLVSCPDPGTPFEAVNERFWMTYGYCRDLVSSIDAQPLYQCLGYWINEKGDVFTAIANERVGSERWYDKFRCMLTRQDQPQWFAKSLFAECARLYSPTDGPEKVIITPIIPEVPTPTCFFPDNFTGEWVNTANVNARTIINATHIHEISQVNNRGWLRETYYVCQQISRQQFLVKTVTKGECFSYYICFDFKDRHHNILRYRKSKSFMSNVYDDLSKRDPLYEVCSWISFGNDANWKYQVFVLDPPAPIECPFTGMWMFKQVGQPNSLIQTRIRGGITPRPRDHGWYITCDPKYMVSQWTICGDQTKTMLADREYCRQLDPYGTPIGVYEQPDYIYQCAGYWREDSRSYLITYDRDDPYINFKCWVYERIDYDKIYLSRSAGSFCGFNQTSQSYEAQDGADLKIELEEAERIHDDCPIRYDDGRNPWQVVDEFLFYYASARIIMPSFFTYFFLILSILNFFN
;
A
#
# COMPACT_ATOMS: atom_id res chain seq x y z
N MET A 1 -9.02 -26.99 -3.80
CA MET A 1 -10.42 -26.59 -4.07
C MET A 1 -10.59 -25.14 -3.63
N MET A 2 -11.39 -24.37 -4.35
CA MET A 2 -11.68 -22.95 -4.12
C MET A 2 -13.19 -22.73 -4.22
N VAL A 3 -13.74 -21.71 -3.57
CA VAL A 3 -15.15 -21.31 -3.76
C VAL A 3 -15.17 -19.84 -4.15
N THR A 4 -15.79 -19.52 -5.28
CA THR A 4 -15.97 -18.14 -5.75
C THR A 4 -17.42 -17.70 -5.55
N TYR A 5 -17.62 -16.42 -5.30
CA TYR A 5 -18.94 -15.81 -5.36
C TYR A 5 -19.17 -15.26 -6.77
N ASP A 6 -20.22 -15.72 -7.44
CA ASP A 6 -20.64 -15.20 -8.74
C ASP A 6 -21.79 -14.21 -8.50
N ARG A 7 -21.57 -12.94 -8.85
CA ARG A 7 -22.53 -11.85 -8.61
C ARG A 7 -23.67 -11.84 -9.64
N ASP A 8 -23.47 -12.48 -10.79
CA ASP A 8 -24.37 -12.41 -11.95
C ASP A 8 -25.19 -13.69 -12.19
N ASP A 9 -24.93 -14.80 -11.46
CA ASP A 9 -25.80 -15.98 -11.41
C ASP A 9 -26.92 -15.80 -10.35
N PRO A 10 -28.19 -15.55 -10.75
CA PRO A 10 -29.28 -15.29 -9.82
C PRO A 10 -29.85 -16.56 -9.14
N TYR A 11 -29.29 -17.74 -9.42
CA TYR A 11 -29.76 -19.02 -8.88
C TYR A 11 -28.71 -19.74 -8.00
N ASN A 12 -27.42 -19.56 -8.28
CA ASN A 12 -26.33 -20.15 -7.49
C ASN A 12 -25.15 -19.17 -7.36
N ASN A 13 -25.27 -18.20 -6.45
CA ASN A 13 -24.27 -17.16 -6.21
C ASN A 13 -22.90 -17.69 -5.71
N PHE A 14 -22.78 -18.98 -5.39
CA PHE A 14 -21.51 -19.62 -5.04
C PHE A 14 -21.19 -20.71 -6.06
N LYS A 15 -19.93 -20.79 -6.50
CA LYS A 15 -19.42 -21.83 -7.40
C LYS A 15 -18.19 -22.47 -6.77
N CYS A 16 -18.12 -23.79 -6.82
CA CYS A 16 -16.99 -24.56 -6.30
C CYS A 16 -16.03 -24.91 -7.43
N TRP A 17 -14.74 -24.76 -7.19
CA TRP A 17 -13.68 -25.00 -8.16
C TRP A 17 -12.73 -26.09 -7.66
N VAL A 18 -12.56 -27.13 -8.46
CA VAL A 18 -11.52 -28.15 -8.28
C VAL A 18 -10.35 -27.74 -9.15
N TYR A 19 -9.17 -27.55 -8.56
CA TYR A 19 -7.97 -27.15 -9.30
C TYR A 19 -6.80 -28.05 -8.96
N GLU A 20 -5.90 -28.20 -9.93
CA GLU A 20 -4.70 -29.05 -9.84
C GLU A 20 -3.59 -28.43 -10.68
N ARG A 21 -2.39 -28.39 -10.12
CA ARG A 21 -1.18 -27.99 -10.84
C ARG A 21 -0.63 -29.21 -11.57
N ILE A 22 -0.54 -29.13 -12.90
CA ILE A 22 -0.05 -30.22 -13.75
C ILE A 22 1.48 -30.15 -13.85
N ASP A 23 2.01 -28.93 -13.98
CA ASP A 23 3.41 -28.65 -14.27
C ASP A 23 3.82 -27.30 -13.65
N TYR A 24 5.09 -26.91 -13.79
CA TYR A 24 5.59 -25.65 -13.25
C TYR A 24 4.85 -24.42 -13.80
N ASP A 25 4.45 -24.46 -15.08
CA ASP A 25 3.81 -23.35 -15.80
C ASP A 25 2.28 -23.47 -15.94
N LYS A 26 1.65 -24.59 -15.53
CA LYS A 26 0.25 -24.91 -15.88
C LYS A 26 -0.63 -25.39 -14.73
N ILE A 27 -1.85 -24.86 -14.70
CA ILE A 27 -2.90 -25.19 -13.72
C ILE A 27 -4.21 -25.50 -14.46
N HIS A 28 -4.82 -26.65 -14.16
CA HIS A 28 -6.21 -26.93 -14.53
C HIS A 28 -7.17 -26.45 -13.43
N LEU A 29 -8.30 -25.85 -13.83
CA LEU A 29 -9.42 -25.52 -12.96
C LEU A 29 -10.73 -26.00 -13.58
N SER A 30 -11.53 -26.73 -12.82
CA SER A 30 -12.90 -27.14 -13.14
C SER A 30 -13.90 -26.41 -12.24
N ARG A 31 -14.96 -25.84 -12.81
CA ARG A 31 -16.06 -25.19 -12.09
C ARG A 31 -17.24 -26.14 -11.94
N SER A 32 -17.87 -26.15 -10.78
CA SER A 32 -19.05 -26.96 -10.48
C SER A 32 -20.31 -26.41 -11.14
N ALA A 33 -21.16 -27.30 -11.67
CA ALA A 33 -22.46 -26.93 -12.25
C ALA A 33 -23.46 -26.38 -11.22
N GLY A 34 -23.28 -26.72 -9.94
CA GLY A 34 -24.07 -26.21 -8.82
C GLY A 34 -23.23 -25.47 -7.77
N SER A 35 -23.82 -25.16 -6.63
CA SER A 35 -23.18 -24.43 -5.51
C SER A 35 -22.23 -25.27 -4.63
N PHE A 36 -22.05 -26.54 -4.96
CA PHE A 36 -21.15 -27.47 -4.28
C PHE A 36 -20.30 -28.22 -5.32
N CYS A 37 -19.06 -28.58 -4.98
CA CYS A 37 -18.24 -29.42 -5.84
C CYS A 37 -18.90 -30.80 -6.02
N GLY A 38 -18.92 -31.31 -7.26
CA GLY A 38 -19.44 -32.63 -7.57
C GLY A 38 -18.61 -33.73 -6.90
N TYR A 39 -19.23 -34.81 -6.43
CA TYR A 39 -18.51 -35.89 -5.75
C TYR A 39 -17.50 -36.62 -6.65
N ASN A 40 -17.72 -36.56 -7.97
CA ASN A 40 -16.83 -37.11 -9.01
C ASN A 40 -16.05 -36.01 -9.75
N GLN A 41 -16.12 -34.75 -9.31
CA GLN A 41 -15.53 -33.63 -10.02
C GLN A 41 -14.00 -33.64 -9.87
N THR A 42 -13.29 -33.64 -11.00
CA THR A 42 -11.84 -33.53 -11.06
C THR A 42 -11.42 -32.17 -11.61
N SER A 43 -10.13 -31.83 -11.55
CA SER A 43 -9.55 -30.63 -12.15
C SER A 43 -9.81 -30.49 -13.66
N GLN A 44 -10.05 -31.61 -14.36
CA GLN A 44 -10.30 -31.69 -15.80
C GLN A 44 -11.78 -31.87 -16.16
N SER A 45 -12.68 -32.06 -15.19
CA SER A 45 -14.10 -32.29 -15.44
C SER A 45 -14.75 -31.03 -16.04
N TYR A 46 -15.45 -31.17 -17.17
CA TYR A 46 -16.18 -30.09 -17.85
C TYR A 46 -17.64 -30.45 -18.16
N GLU A 47 -18.07 -31.69 -17.91
CA GLU A 47 -19.44 -32.14 -18.15
C GLU A 47 -20.30 -32.17 -16.88
N ALA A 48 -21.58 -31.84 -17.03
CA ALA A 48 -22.55 -31.86 -15.93
C ALA A 48 -22.73 -33.25 -15.29
N GLN A 49 -22.36 -34.32 -16.01
CA GLN A 49 -22.36 -35.70 -15.52
C GLN A 49 -21.32 -35.93 -14.41
N ASP A 50 -20.20 -35.22 -14.46
CA ASP A 50 -19.14 -35.23 -13.44
C ASP A 50 -19.40 -34.20 -12.32
N GLY A 51 -20.47 -33.40 -12.46
CA GLY A 51 -20.80 -32.27 -11.57
C GLY A 51 -20.13 -30.95 -11.95
N ALA A 52 -19.50 -30.85 -13.13
CA ALA A 52 -18.85 -29.64 -13.63
C ALA A 52 -19.65 -28.94 -14.75
N ASP A 53 -19.38 -27.67 -15.03
CA ASP A 53 -19.93 -26.95 -16.20
C ASP A 53 -18.88 -26.26 -17.07
N LEU A 54 -17.62 -26.19 -16.60
CA LEU A 54 -16.52 -25.53 -17.28
C LEU A 54 -15.18 -26.12 -16.80
N ALA A 55 -14.23 -26.30 -17.71
CA ALA A 55 -12.82 -26.50 -17.36
C ALA A 55 -11.94 -25.48 -18.10
N ILE A 56 -10.93 -24.97 -17.41
CA ILE A 56 -9.98 -23.95 -17.86
C ILE A 56 -8.56 -24.49 -17.64
N THR A 57 -7.64 -24.15 -18.54
CA THR A 57 -6.21 -24.34 -18.31
C THR A 57 -5.55 -22.97 -18.30
N LEU A 58 -4.93 -22.60 -17.18
CA LEU A 58 -4.06 -21.45 -17.09
C LEU A 58 -2.64 -21.89 -17.42
N ALA A 59 -1.94 -21.10 -18.23
CA ALA A 59 -0.51 -21.25 -18.52
C ALA A 59 0.19 -19.91 -18.25
N GLU A 60 1.39 -19.92 -17.65
CA GLU A 60 2.17 -18.70 -17.43
C GLU A 60 2.61 -18.12 -18.78
N ALA A 61 2.25 -16.86 -19.04
CA ALA A 61 2.71 -16.12 -20.21
C ALA A 61 4.05 -15.44 -19.92
N GLU A 62 4.97 -15.44 -20.89
CA GLU A 62 6.27 -14.77 -20.73
C GLU A 62 6.08 -13.27 -20.44
N ARG A 63 6.72 -12.79 -19.37
CA ARG A 63 6.47 -11.47 -18.78
C ARG A 63 7.07 -10.33 -19.60
N ILE A 64 6.27 -9.27 -19.79
CA ILE A 64 6.76 -7.92 -20.04
C ILE A 64 6.07 -6.96 -19.06
N HIS A 65 6.31 -7.17 -17.76
CA HIS A 65 6.45 -6.15 -16.71
C HIS A 65 6.56 -6.83 -15.34
N ASP A 66 7.58 -6.47 -14.59
CA ASP A 66 7.75 -6.88 -13.19
C ASP A 66 6.87 -5.99 -12.29
N ASP A 67 5.81 -6.54 -11.68
CA ASP A 67 5.30 -6.14 -10.34
C ASP A 67 4.10 -6.97 -9.84
N CYS A 68 4.11 -8.30 -10.05
CA CYS A 68 3.10 -9.17 -9.41
C CYS A 68 3.63 -10.59 -9.12
N PRO A 69 4.33 -10.81 -7.98
CA PRO A 69 4.69 -12.15 -7.55
C PRO A 69 3.45 -12.88 -6.99
N ILE A 70 2.95 -13.88 -7.72
CA ILE A 70 1.91 -14.80 -7.23
C ILE A 70 2.50 -15.60 -6.05
N ARG A 71 2.17 -15.18 -4.82
CA ARG A 71 2.46 -15.95 -3.61
C ARG A 71 1.43 -17.05 -3.44
N TYR A 72 1.90 -18.29 -3.40
CA TYR A 72 1.14 -19.41 -2.85
C TYR A 72 1.27 -19.37 -1.32
N ASP A 73 0.14 -19.35 -0.62
CA ASP A 73 0.06 -19.48 0.83
C ASP A 73 -0.84 -20.68 1.14
N ASP A 74 -0.29 -21.73 1.76
CA ASP A 74 -1.00 -22.99 1.98
C ASP A 74 -2.11 -22.81 3.03
N GLY A 75 -3.34 -22.59 2.57
CA GLY A 75 -4.54 -22.82 3.37
C GLY A 75 -5.23 -21.59 3.99
N ARG A 76 -5.10 -20.39 3.41
CA ARG A 76 -5.97 -19.23 3.75
C ARG A 76 -6.59 -18.62 2.50
N ASN A 77 -7.85 -18.16 2.62
CA ASN A 77 -8.69 -17.73 1.51
C ASN A 77 -8.02 -16.62 0.67
N VAL A 78 -7.86 -16.88 -0.63
CA VAL A 78 -7.45 -15.87 -1.62
C VAL A 78 -8.71 -15.31 -2.27
N PHE A 79 -8.92 -14.00 -2.17
CA PHE A 79 -9.85 -13.28 -3.03
C PHE A 79 -9.08 -12.78 -4.25
N VAL A 80 -9.49 -13.20 -5.44
CA VAL A 80 -9.01 -12.68 -6.72
C VAL A 80 -10.22 -12.08 -7.42
N ASP A 81 -10.21 -10.76 -7.64
CA ASP A 81 -11.16 -10.14 -8.56
C ASP A 81 -10.78 -10.52 -9.99
N LEU A 82 -11.75 -11.05 -10.72
CA LEU A 82 -11.64 -11.44 -12.13
C LEU A 82 -12.77 -10.77 -12.92
N GLU A 83 -12.85 -9.44 -12.84
CA GLU A 83 -13.61 -8.65 -13.79
C GLU A 83 -12.84 -8.59 -15.12
N GLU A 84 -13.56 -8.81 -16.22
CA GLU A 84 -13.10 -8.75 -17.63
C GLU A 84 -12.20 -9.87 -18.19
N PHE A 85 -12.81 -11.03 -18.49
CA PHE A 85 -12.37 -11.90 -19.60
C PHE A 85 -13.53 -12.21 -20.56
N ASN A 86 -13.53 -11.58 -21.74
CA ASN A 86 -14.49 -11.84 -22.81
C ASN A 86 -14.08 -13.06 -23.65
N PHE A 87 -14.78 -14.19 -23.51
CA PHE A 87 -14.55 -15.39 -24.34
C PHE A 87 -15.53 -15.47 -25.52
N TYR A 88 -14.98 -15.47 -26.74
CA TYR A 88 -15.73 -15.78 -27.96
C TYR A 88 -15.97 -17.30 -28.08
N TYR A 89 -17.24 -17.72 -28.10
CA TYR A 89 -17.62 -19.12 -28.35
C TYR A 89 -17.46 -19.52 -29.83
N ALA A 90 -16.47 -20.37 -30.12
CA ALA A 90 -16.42 -21.16 -31.36
C ALA A 90 -17.08 -22.52 -31.12
N LYS A 91 -18.20 -22.82 -31.82
CA LYS A 91 -18.96 -24.06 -31.62
C LYS A 91 -18.72 -25.10 -32.71
N SER A 92 -18.34 -26.30 -32.27
CA SER A 92 -18.48 -27.57 -32.97
C SER A 92 -19.54 -28.43 -32.22
N SER A 93 -20.09 -29.52 -32.76
CA SER A 93 -19.88 -30.11 -34.08
C SER A 93 -21.14 -30.81 -34.64
N ILE A 94 -21.01 -31.28 -35.88
CA ILE A 94 -21.59 -32.51 -36.49
C ILE A 94 -22.22 -33.46 -35.42
N ILE A 95 -23.50 -33.89 -35.46
CA ILE A 95 -24.20 -34.69 -36.49
C ILE A 95 -25.74 -34.41 -36.42
N ILE A 96 -26.40 -34.23 -37.58
CA ILE A 96 -27.76 -34.75 -37.94
C ILE A 96 -27.99 -34.39 -39.42
N ILE A 97 -27.54 -35.28 -40.32
CA ILE A 97 -27.74 -35.14 -41.77
C ILE A 97 -28.97 -35.97 -42.14
N MET A 98 -30.11 -35.30 -42.38
CA MET A 98 -31.27 -35.73 -43.20
C MET A 98 -32.44 -34.73 -43.08
N LEU A 99 -32.56 -34.00 -41.96
CA LEU A 99 -33.60 -32.96 -41.76
C LEU A 99 -33.23 -31.60 -42.36
N ILE A 100 -31.94 -31.29 -42.48
CA ILE A 100 -31.42 -29.97 -42.88
C ILE A 100 -31.85 -29.58 -44.30
N LEU A 101 -31.97 -30.53 -45.24
CA LEU A 101 -32.22 -30.22 -46.65
C LEU A 101 -33.59 -29.58 -46.92
N LYS A 102 -34.63 -29.94 -46.14
CA LYS A 102 -35.96 -29.31 -46.25
C LYS A 102 -36.02 -27.94 -45.56
N ALA A 103 -35.26 -27.74 -44.49
CA ALA A 103 -35.13 -26.44 -43.84
C ALA A 103 -34.34 -25.44 -44.70
N PHE A 104 -33.28 -25.89 -45.40
CA PHE A 104 -32.42 -25.04 -46.22
C PHE A 104 -33.17 -24.33 -47.36
N ILE A 105 -34.08 -25.04 -48.03
CA ILE A 105 -34.87 -24.48 -49.15
C ILE A 105 -35.85 -23.41 -48.64
N LEU A 106 -36.48 -23.64 -47.48
CA LEU A 106 -37.38 -22.64 -46.88
C LEU A 106 -36.59 -21.43 -46.35
N PHE A 107 -35.41 -21.65 -45.79
CA PHE A 107 -34.52 -20.60 -45.29
C PHE A 107 -34.03 -19.69 -46.43
N PHE A 108 -33.64 -20.24 -47.58
CA PHE A 108 -33.21 -19.44 -48.74
C PHE A 108 -34.32 -18.55 -49.31
N ILE A 109 -35.57 -19.02 -49.35
CA ILE A 109 -36.71 -18.22 -49.81
C ILE A 109 -36.98 -17.05 -48.84
N ILE A 110 -36.86 -17.27 -47.54
CA ILE A 110 -36.98 -16.20 -46.52
C ILE A 110 -35.78 -15.24 -46.57
N LEU A 111 -34.58 -15.73 -46.87
CA LEU A 111 -33.38 -14.89 -47.01
C LEU A 111 -33.51 -13.90 -48.19
N ILE A 112 -33.96 -14.39 -49.35
CA ILE A 112 -34.13 -13.57 -50.57
C ILE A 112 -35.20 -12.48 -50.37
N ILE A 113 -36.25 -12.75 -49.56
CA ILE A 113 -37.27 -11.75 -49.22
C ILE A 113 -36.75 -10.73 -48.19
N LYS A 114 -35.79 -11.09 -47.31
CA LYS A 114 -35.12 -10.14 -46.40
C LYS A 114 -34.06 -9.26 -47.07
N THR A 115 -33.41 -9.71 -48.16
CA THR A 115 -32.32 -8.95 -48.82
C THR A 115 -32.77 -7.71 -49.62
N VAL A 116 -34.03 -7.28 -49.54
CA VAL A 116 -34.54 -6.06 -50.19
C VAL A 116 -34.87 -4.94 -49.18
N LYS A 117 -34.69 -5.17 -47.86
CA LYS A 117 -34.72 -4.12 -46.83
C LYS A 117 -33.59 -4.31 -45.81
N SER A 118 -32.40 -3.84 -46.19
CA SER A 118 -31.31 -3.56 -45.25
C SER A 118 -30.63 -2.24 -45.66
N GLN A 119 -31.15 -1.13 -45.14
CA GLN A 119 -30.28 -0.02 -44.77
C GLN A 119 -29.89 -0.25 -43.32
N ILE A 120 -28.59 -0.27 -43.06
CA ILE A 120 -27.99 -0.55 -41.76
C ILE A 120 -28.15 0.70 -40.90
N GLY A 121 -28.99 0.65 -39.87
CA GLY A 121 -28.95 1.61 -38.76
C GLY A 121 -28.04 1.08 -37.65
N CYS A 122 -27.33 1.95 -36.96
CA CYS A 122 -26.62 1.54 -35.74
C CYS A 122 -27.61 1.19 -34.64
N THR A 123 -27.24 0.23 -33.79
CA THR A 123 -27.85 0.05 -32.46
C THR A 123 -26.86 0.52 -31.41
N PHE A 124 -27.33 1.29 -30.42
CA PHE A 124 -26.50 1.68 -29.27
C PHE A 124 -26.65 0.65 -28.15
N ASP A 125 -25.52 0.13 -27.66
CA ASP A 125 -25.49 -0.73 -26.49
C ASP A 125 -25.63 0.08 -25.18
N ARG A 126 -25.94 -0.64 -24.09
CA ARG A 126 -26.14 -0.10 -22.74
C ARG A 126 -25.10 0.93 -22.22
N PRO A 127 -23.78 0.86 -22.51
CA PRO A 127 -22.84 1.88 -22.02
C PRO A 127 -22.98 3.26 -22.66
N ILE A 128 -23.66 3.39 -23.81
CA ILE A 128 -23.86 4.68 -24.52
C ILE A 128 -25.32 5.12 -24.49
N MET A 129 -26.26 4.18 -24.47
CA MET A 129 -27.70 4.46 -24.45
C MET A 129 -28.13 5.18 -23.17
N GLY A 130 -28.86 6.30 -23.30
CA GLY A 130 -29.38 7.05 -22.16
C GLY A 130 -29.71 8.50 -22.46
N GLU A 131 -30.10 9.25 -21.42
CA GLU A 131 -30.21 10.71 -21.46
C GLU A 131 -29.07 11.36 -20.68
N TYR A 132 -28.42 12.33 -21.31
CA TYR A 132 -27.25 13.03 -20.80
C TYR A 132 -27.47 14.55 -20.79
N TYR A 133 -26.70 15.22 -19.94
CA TYR A 133 -26.59 16.67 -19.82
C TYR A 133 -25.13 17.11 -19.98
N SER A 134 -24.90 18.24 -20.65
CA SER A 134 -23.59 18.88 -20.72
C SER A 134 -23.71 20.40 -20.72
N TYR A 135 -22.62 21.09 -20.42
CA TYR A 135 -22.48 22.52 -20.63
C TYR A 135 -21.39 22.79 -21.67
N GLU A 136 -21.81 23.17 -22.88
CA GLU A 136 -20.95 23.30 -24.06
C GLU A 136 -20.92 24.78 -24.50
N ASN A 137 -19.73 25.41 -24.51
CA ASN A 137 -19.52 26.75 -25.06
C ASN A 137 -20.50 27.84 -24.56
N GLY A 138 -20.95 27.74 -23.30
CA GLY A 138 -21.88 28.68 -22.70
C GLY A 138 -23.37 28.30 -22.84
N LEU A 139 -23.69 27.17 -23.47
CA LEU A 139 -25.05 26.66 -23.68
C LEU A 139 -25.27 25.37 -22.89
N GLU A 140 -26.50 25.18 -22.41
CA GLU A 140 -26.92 23.92 -21.78
C GLU A 140 -27.36 22.96 -22.88
N SER A 141 -26.78 21.75 -22.92
CA SER A 141 -27.12 20.72 -23.90
C SER A 141 -27.75 19.49 -23.23
N HIS A 142 -28.82 19.00 -23.82
CA HIS A 142 -29.46 17.75 -23.43
C HIS A 142 -29.37 16.78 -24.63
N THR A 143 -28.74 15.64 -24.43
CA THR A 143 -28.46 14.65 -25.48
C THR A 143 -29.09 13.32 -25.12
N SER A 144 -29.92 12.74 -25.99
CA SER A 144 -30.47 11.39 -25.84
C SER A 144 -29.95 10.47 -26.93
N PHE A 145 -29.38 9.33 -26.52
CA PHE A 145 -28.99 8.23 -27.40
C PHE A 145 -30.03 7.11 -27.26
N LYS A 146 -30.78 6.84 -28.34
CA LYS A 146 -31.89 5.89 -28.36
C LYS A 146 -31.44 4.56 -28.99
N GLU A 147 -31.97 3.42 -28.52
CA GLU A 147 -31.58 2.07 -28.96
C GLU A 147 -31.61 1.88 -30.49
N ASN A 148 -32.56 2.54 -31.17
CA ASN A 148 -32.76 2.52 -32.62
C ASN A 148 -31.74 3.36 -33.43
N GLY A 149 -30.74 3.95 -32.77
CA GLY A 149 -29.70 4.77 -33.41
C GLY A 149 -30.08 6.25 -33.59
N ASP A 150 -31.29 6.67 -33.19
CA ASP A 150 -31.64 8.09 -33.19
C ASP A 150 -30.89 8.85 -32.08
N ILE A 151 -30.41 10.05 -32.43
CA ILE A 151 -29.70 10.95 -31.54
C ILE A 151 -30.45 12.28 -31.53
N ASP A 152 -30.79 12.73 -30.34
CA ASP A 152 -31.64 13.89 -30.11
C ASP A 152 -30.88 14.89 -29.24
N ARG A 153 -30.50 16.05 -29.80
CA ARG A 153 -29.74 17.08 -29.07
C ARG A 153 -30.51 18.40 -29.03
N LEU A 154 -30.83 18.84 -27.82
CA LEU A 154 -31.53 20.09 -27.53
C LEU A 154 -30.57 21.07 -26.86
N PHE A 155 -30.51 22.31 -27.35
CA PHE A 155 -29.65 23.36 -26.83
C PHE A 155 -30.46 24.53 -26.26
N TYR A 156 -30.08 24.99 -25.08
CA TYR A 156 -30.78 26.06 -24.37
C TYR A 156 -29.81 27.19 -24.02
N ARG A 157 -30.30 28.43 -24.06
CA ARG A 157 -29.58 29.61 -23.58
C ARG A 157 -30.21 30.11 -22.29
N ARG A 158 -29.36 30.52 -21.36
CA ARG A 158 -29.77 31.14 -20.10
C ARG A 158 -29.68 32.66 -20.22
N GLU A 159 -30.81 33.35 -20.08
CA GLU A 159 -30.86 34.81 -20.11
C GLU A 159 -30.76 35.38 -18.69
N SER A 160 -29.63 36.02 -18.39
CA SER A 160 -29.33 36.64 -17.09
C SER A 160 -30.04 37.98 -16.92
N GLY A 161 -31.36 37.95 -16.68
CA GLY A 161 -32.16 39.15 -16.39
C GLY A 161 -31.84 39.77 -15.03
N ARG A 162 -31.43 41.06 -15.00
CA ARG A 162 -31.32 41.83 -13.75
C ARG A 162 -32.69 41.93 -13.06
N GLY A 163 -32.89 41.12 -12.03
CA GLY A 163 -34.08 41.15 -11.16
C GLY A 163 -35.02 39.94 -11.25
N ALA A 164 -34.69 38.92 -12.05
CA ALA A 164 -35.51 37.71 -12.12
C ALA A 164 -35.17 36.72 -10.99
N THR A 165 -36.14 36.45 -10.10
CA THR A 165 -36.05 35.37 -9.09
C THR A 165 -36.28 33.97 -9.65
N ALA A 166 -36.45 33.85 -10.97
CA ALA A 166 -36.52 32.61 -11.71
C ALA A 166 -35.63 32.71 -12.97
N ASN A 167 -34.81 31.69 -13.22
CA ASN A 167 -34.07 31.58 -14.48
C ASN A 167 -35.10 31.32 -15.61
N ILE A 168 -35.24 32.26 -16.54
CA ILE A 168 -35.98 32.01 -17.78
C ILE A 168 -35.01 31.30 -18.73
N ILE A 169 -35.29 30.03 -19.02
CA ILE A 169 -34.57 29.26 -20.03
C ILE A 169 -35.23 29.55 -21.37
N THR A 170 -34.51 30.22 -22.28
CA THR A 170 -34.99 30.40 -23.65
C THR A 170 -34.48 29.25 -24.51
N VAL A 171 -35.42 28.55 -25.15
CA VAL A 171 -35.10 27.50 -26.14
C VAL A 171 -34.47 28.20 -27.33
N LEU A 172 -33.25 27.80 -27.70
CA LEU A 172 -32.71 28.15 -29.01
C LEU A 172 -33.35 27.19 -30.02
N ASP A 173 -33.81 27.70 -31.16
CA ASP A 173 -34.43 26.94 -32.27
C ASP A 173 -33.45 25.95 -32.98
N ASN A 174 -32.35 25.59 -32.32
CA ASN A 174 -31.37 24.61 -32.78
C ASN A 174 -31.69 23.23 -32.19
N HIS A 175 -32.80 22.61 -32.61
CA HIS A 175 -33.05 21.20 -32.34
C HIS A 175 -32.22 20.36 -33.32
N ALA A 176 -31.17 19.70 -32.85
CA ALA A 176 -30.35 18.84 -33.71
C ALA A 176 -30.85 17.40 -33.64
N LEU A 177 -31.70 17.04 -34.59
CA LEU A 177 -32.15 15.68 -34.84
C LEU A 177 -31.18 14.96 -35.78
N GLY A 178 -30.60 13.86 -35.32
CA GLY A 178 -29.69 13.04 -36.11
C GLY A 178 -29.91 11.55 -35.98
N GLU A 179 -29.20 10.81 -36.82
CA GLU A 179 -29.09 9.35 -36.79
C GLU A 179 -27.63 8.93 -36.74
N CYS A 180 -27.35 7.84 -36.02
CA CYS A 180 -26.08 7.14 -36.17
C CYS A 180 -26.05 6.45 -37.54
N PHE A 181 -25.09 6.85 -38.36
CA PHE A 181 -24.82 6.22 -39.65
C PHE A 181 -23.82 5.07 -39.52
N ARG A 182 -22.84 5.20 -38.62
CA ARG A 182 -21.85 4.14 -38.33
C ARG A 182 -21.29 4.31 -36.92
N LEU A 183 -21.09 3.20 -36.21
CA LEU A 183 -20.38 3.13 -34.93
C LEU A 183 -19.23 2.13 -35.05
N ILE A 184 -18.04 2.48 -34.56
CA ILE A 184 -16.84 1.62 -34.58
C ILE A 184 -16.16 1.73 -33.21
N TRP A 185 -15.82 0.61 -32.58
CA TRP A 185 -14.94 0.60 -31.41
C TRP A 185 -13.47 0.67 -31.84
N ARG A 186 -12.70 1.55 -31.19
CA ARG A 186 -11.24 1.69 -31.36
C ARG A 186 -10.56 1.37 -30.04
N GLU A 187 -9.82 0.28 -30.05
CA GLU A 187 -8.90 -0.13 -29.01
C GLU A 187 -7.50 -0.34 -29.62
N ASN A 188 -6.47 -0.06 -28.84
CA ASN A 188 -5.10 -0.44 -29.15
C ASN A 188 -4.47 -1.00 -27.87
N PRO A 189 -4.09 -2.29 -27.80
CA PRO A 189 -3.61 -2.91 -26.57
C PRO A 189 -2.25 -2.38 -26.08
N PHE A 190 -1.55 -1.58 -26.90
CA PHE A 190 -0.30 -0.90 -26.53
C PHE A 190 -0.52 0.54 -26.01
N ASP A 191 -1.74 1.05 -26.09
CA ASP A 191 -2.10 2.40 -25.64
C ASP A 191 -2.75 2.37 -24.24
N HIS A 192 -2.62 3.48 -23.51
CA HIS A 192 -3.29 3.63 -22.21
C HIS A 192 -4.82 3.56 -22.39
N ILE A 193 -5.52 2.85 -21.49
CA ILE A 193 -6.95 2.52 -21.60
C ILE A 193 -7.85 3.76 -21.80
N SER A 194 -7.42 4.95 -21.36
CA SER A 194 -8.11 6.22 -21.59
C SER A 194 -8.23 6.62 -23.07
N LYS A 195 -7.43 6.03 -23.97
CA LYS A 195 -7.49 6.29 -25.41
C LYS A 195 -8.54 5.45 -26.14
N ASN A 196 -9.02 4.36 -25.53
CA ASN A 196 -10.08 3.55 -26.11
C ASN A 196 -11.37 4.37 -26.25
N HIS A 197 -12.03 4.29 -27.41
CA HIS A 197 -13.19 5.12 -27.73
C HIS A 197 -14.05 4.52 -28.85
N PHE A 198 -15.30 4.98 -28.94
CA PHE A 198 -16.15 4.74 -30.10
C PHE A 198 -16.04 5.89 -31.10
N GLU A 199 -15.75 5.60 -32.37
CA GLU A 199 -15.96 6.51 -33.48
C GLU A 199 -17.43 6.40 -33.95
N LEU A 200 -18.20 7.45 -33.70
CA LEU A 200 -19.59 7.61 -34.10
C LEU A 200 -19.69 8.58 -35.28
N ILE A 201 -20.15 8.11 -36.42
CA ILE A 201 -20.56 8.95 -37.54
C ILE A 201 -22.02 9.37 -37.33
N TYR A 202 -22.20 10.60 -36.87
CA TYR A 202 -23.48 11.29 -36.75
C TYR A 202 -23.88 11.90 -38.09
N ARG A 203 -25.14 11.71 -38.49
CA ARG A 203 -25.75 12.37 -39.64
C ARG A 203 -26.87 13.29 -39.16
N ASP A 204 -26.76 14.57 -39.48
CA ASP A 204 -27.79 15.57 -39.21
C ASP A 204 -28.95 15.41 -40.20
N LYS A 205 -30.19 15.24 -39.72
CA LYS A 205 -31.37 15.03 -40.57
C LYS A 205 -31.88 16.33 -41.19
N GLU A 206 -31.63 17.48 -40.58
CA GLU A 206 -32.06 18.79 -41.07
C GLU A 206 -31.06 19.37 -42.06
N LYS A 207 -29.77 19.31 -41.72
CA LYS A 207 -28.68 19.90 -42.53
C LYS A 207 -28.07 18.92 -43.52
N SER A 208 -28.40 17.63 -43.43
CA SER A 208 -27.85 16.57 -44.30
C SER A 208 -26.31 16.48 -44.32
N CYS A 209 -25.64 16.99 -43.29
CA CYS A 209 -24.19 16.90 -43.11
C CYS A 209 -23.78 15.73 -42.21
N TYR A 210 -22.50 15.39 -42.25
CA TYR A 210 -21.91 14.34 -41.43
C TYR A 210 -20.89 14.92 -40.46
N GLN A 211 -20.87 14.38 -39.25
CA GLN A 211 -19.89 14.68 -38.20
C GLN A 211 -19.37 13.37 -37.61
N CYS A 212 -18.06 13.25 -37.44
CA CYS A 212 -17.48 12.23 -36.57
C CYS A 212 -17.43 12.74 -35.11
N TYR A 213 -17.87 11.88 -34.18
CA TYR A 213 -17.76 12.01 -32.74
C TYR A 213 -16.82 10.92 -32.22
N GLN A 214 -15.84 11.28 -31.40
CA GLN A 214 -15.04 10.32 -30.61
C GLN A 214 -15.64 10.26 -29.21
N LEU A 215 -16.34 9.17 -28.87
CA LEU A 215 -16.98 8.95 -27.58
C LEU A 215 -16.08 8.08 -26.69
N HIS A 216 -15.54 8.65 -25.63
CA HIS A 216 -14.83 7.93 -24.58
C HIS A 216 -15.79 7.57 -23.46
N ASN A 217 -16.04 6.28 -23.27
CA ASN A 217 -16.73 5.78 -22.10
C ASN A 217 -15.78 5.87 -20.89
N ARG A 218 -16.05 6.76 -19.93
CA ARG A 218 -15.20 6.94 -18.74
C ARG A 218 -15.71 6.11 -17.57
N THR A 219 -17.00 6.24 -17.28
CA THR A 219 -17.70 5.49 -16.24
C THR A 219 -19.14 5.27 -16.70
N ARG A 220 -19.88 4.40 -16.01
CA ARG A 220 -21.31 4.16 -16.25
C ARG A 220 -22.16 5.44 -16.33
N ASN A 221 -21.75 6.51 -15.66
CA ASN A 221 -22.49 7.78 -15.60
C ASN A 221 -21.89 8.88 -16.49
N ILE A 222 -20.67 8.71 -17.01
CA ILE A 222 -19.87 9.77 -17.63
C ILE A 222 -19.33 9.32 -18.98
N LEU A 223 -19.75 10.02 -20.03
CA LEU A 223 -19.14 9.96 -21.35
C LEU A 223 -18.37 11.26 -21.59
N GLN A 224 -17.20 11.18 -22.22
CA GLN A 224 -16.51 12.34 -22.76
C GLN A 224 -16.50 12.27 -24.28
N PHE A 225 -16.59 13.41 -24.96
CA PHE A 225 -16.53 13.42 -26.42
C PHE A 225 -15.77 14.59 -27.03
N ARG A 226 -15.29 14.35 -28.24
CA ARG A 226 -14.82 15.36 -29.20
C ARG A 226 -15.61 15.20 -30.50
N LYS A 227 -15.80 16.30 -31.23
CA LYS A 227 -16.56 16.33 -32.49
C LYS A 227 -15.75 17.04 -33.59
N SER A 228 -15.95 16.60 -34.82
CA SER A 228 -15.48 17.29 -36.03
C SER A 228 -16.50 18.33 -36.52
N GLU A 229 -16.07 19.21 -37.42
CA GLU A 229 -16.96 20.16 -38.07
C GLU A 229 -18.01 19.45 -38.96
N CYS A 230 -19.17 20.08 -39.13
CA CYS A 230 -20.25 19.60 -40.00
C CYS A 230 -19.82 19.74 -41.46
N ASN A 231 -19.53 18.62 -42.13
CA ASN A 231 -19.10 18.62 -43.52
C ASN A 231 -20.24 18.20 -44.44
N GLU A 232 -20.59 19.09 -45.39
CA GLU A 232 -21.61 18.84 -46.41
C GLU A 232 -21.01 18.06 -47.59
N ILE A 233 -21.75 17.11 -48.16
CA ILE A 233 -21.23 16.27 -49.24
C ILE A 233 -21.13 17.07 -50.55
N THR A 234 -19.93 17.58 -50.87
CA THR A 234 -19.65 18.19 -52.18
C THR A 234 -18.56 17.46 -52.98
N SER A 235 -18.80 16.20 -53.35
CA SER A 235 -18.03 15.53 -54.43
C SER A 235 -18.87 14.48 -55.19
N ILE A 236 -19.50 14.91 -56.28
CA ILE A 236 -20.38 14.10 -57.14
C ILE A 236 -19.61 13.10 -58.04
N SER A 237 -18.28 13.04 -57.99
CA SER A 237 -17.43 12.30 -58.94
C SER A 237 -16.70 11.06 -58.41
N THR A 238 -16.57 10.86 -57.09
CA THR A 238 -15.91 9.66 -56.52
C THR A 238 -16.67 9.16 -55.29
N ASN A 239 -17.45 8.09 -55.48
CA ASN A 239 -18.42 7.60 -54.51
C ASN A 239 -17.80 6.76 -53.38
N GLN A 240 -16.75 7.28 -52.73
CA GLN A 240 -16.11 6.73 -51.54
C GLN A 240 -15.81 7.88 -50.57
N MET A 241 -16.76 8.18 -49.69
CA MET A 241 -16.49 9.03 -48.54
C MET A 241 -15.51 8.28 -47.63
N ASN A 242 -14.29 8.76 -47.52
CA ASN A 242 -13.30 8.17 -46.64
C ASN A 242 -13.60 8.64 -45.20
N PHE A 243 -14.56 7.98 -44.52
CA PHE A 243 -14.99 8.33 -43.16
C PHE A 243 -13.83 8.39 -42.15
N GLN A 244 -12.73 7.70 -42.45
CA GLN A 244 -11.47 7.79 -41.70
C GLN A 244 -10.89 9.21 -41.69
N ASP A 245 -11.00 9.94 -42.81
CA ASP A 245 -10.48 11.31 -42.95
C ASP A 245 -11.37 12.33 -42.20
N LEU A 246 -12.66 12.04 -42.07
CA LEU A 246 -13.57 12.84 -41.23
C LEU A 246 -13.23 12.68 -39.74
N CYS A 247 -12.98 11.46 -39.27
CA CYS A 247 -12.56 11.25 -37.88
C CYS A 247 -11.13 11.72 -37.60
N SER A 248 -10.21 11.66 -38.57
CA SER A 248 -8.86 12.21 -38.40
C SER A 248 -8.80 13.73 -38.44
N SER A 249 -9.87 14.42 -38.87
CA SER A 249 -9.97 15.89 -38.79
C SER A 249 -10.13 16.40 -37.35
N ILE A 250 -10.47 15.53 -36.39
CA ILE A 250 -10.58 15.87 -34.98
C ILE A 250 -9.19 16.11 -34.41
N ASN A 251 -8.93 17.34 -33.94
CA ASN A 251 -7.68 17.66 -33.27
C ASN A 251 -7.54 16.82 -31.98
N GLN A 252 -6.47 16.04 -31.88
CA GLN A 252 -6.16 15.20 -30.72
C GLN A 252 -5.86 16.02 -29.45
N GLU A 253 -5.53 17.31 -29.60
CA GLU A 253 -5.31 18.26 -28.50
C GLU A 253 -6.58 19.05 -28.10
N ALA A 254 -7.72 18.88 -28.79
CA ALA A 254 -8.95 19.59 -28.44
C ALA A 254 -9.46 19.20 -27.04
N ASP A 255 -10.10 20.12 -26.32
CA ASP A 255 -10.72 19.78 -25.04
C ASP A 255 -11.90 18.80 -25.19
N PHE A 256 -12.20 18.05 -24.13
CA PHE A 256 -13.30 17.08 -24.10
C PHE A 256 -14.57 17.71 -23.52
N ASP A 257 -15.64 17.75 -24.31
CA ASP A 257 -16.99 17.97 -23.81
C ASP A 257 -17.40 16.78 -22.92
N THR A 258 -18.05 17.03 -21.77
CA THR A 258 -18.39 15.97 -20.79
C THR A 258 -19.90 15.84 -20.62
N LEU A 259 -20.41 14.63 -20.84
CA LEU A 259 -21.82 14.25 -20.77
C LEU A 259 -22.09 13.49 -19.46
N PHE A 260 -22.93 14.07 -18.61
CA PHE A 260 -23.40 13.50 -17.35
C PHE A 260 -24.74 12.79 -17.56
N SER A 261 -24.84 11.51 -17.20
CA SER A 261 -26.11 10.79 -17.21
C SER A 261 -27.13 11.46 -16.28
N LYS A 262 -28.36 11.69 -16.77
CA LYS A 262 -29.46 12.19 -15.95
C LYS A 262 -29.98 11.12 -14.97
N THR A 263 -29.88 9.86 -15.35
CA THR A 263 -30.27 8.69 -14.56
C THR A 263 -29.02 7.99 -14.05
N TYR A 264 -28.26 8.69 -13.21
CA TYR A 264 -26.98 8.21 -12.69
C TYR A 264 -27.14 7.21 -11.54
N SER A 265 -26.25 6.23 -11.46
CA SER A 265 -26.00 5.44 -10.25
C SER A 265 -25.06 6.17 -9.31
N ALA A 266 -25.15 5.85 -8.02
CA ALA A 266 -24.11 6.20 -7.06
C ALA A 266 -22.89 5.28 -7.28
N GLU A 267 -21.69 5.84 -7.20
CA GLU A 267 -20.42 5.11 -7.31
C GLU A 267 -19.54 5.41 -6.08
N GLU A 268 -18.58 4.54 -5.76
CA GLU A 268 -17.76 4.71 -4.56
C GLU A 268 -16.74 5.86 -4.69
N CYS A 269 -16.85 6.88 -3.83
CA CYS A 269 -15.91 8.00 -3.74
C CYS A 269 -14.51 7.59 -3.29
N ARG A 270 -14.36 6.43 -2.64
CA ARG A 270 -13.16 6.06 -1.86
C ARG A 270 -11.86 6.04 -2.65
N ALA A 271 -11.93 5.79 -3.96
CA ALA A 271 -10.78 5.81 -4.86
C ALA A 271 -10.21 7.22 -5.10
N THR A 272 -10.99 8.28 -4.85
CA THR A 272 -10.59 9.67 -5.08
C THR A 272 -10.54 10.49 -3.79
N ILE A 273 -11.58 10.40 -2.97
CA ILE A 273 -11.70 11.12 -1.70
C ILE A 273 -12.30 10.16 -0.65
N TYR A 274 -11.57 9.96 0.44
CA TYR A 274 -12.03 9.18 1.60
C TYR A 274 -11.41 9.77 2.86
N GLY A 275 -12.22 10.13 3.84
CA GLY A 275 -11.73 10.65 5.10
C GLY A 275 -12.37 11.94 5.59
N THR A 276 -11.75 12.51 6.62
CA THR A 276 -12.15 13.78 7.24
C THR A 276 -11.03 14.82 7.12
N TYR A 277 -11.37 15.95 6.51
CA TYR A 277 -10.40 16.99 6.14
C TYR A 277 -10.91 18.37 6.52
N HIS A 278 -10.01 19.22 7.00
CA HIS A 278 -10.17 20.66 6.91
C HIS A 278 -9.81 21.10 5.50
N PHE A 279 -10.47 22.13 4.96
CA PHE A 279 -10.08 22.65 3.65
C PHE A 279 -10.09 24.17 3.57
N THR A 280 -9.09 24.70 2.87
CA THR A 280 -9.04 26.11 2.45
C THR A 280 -9.50 26.21 1.01
N TYR A 281 -10.24 27.26 0.65
CA TYR A 281 -10.73 27.44 -0.71
C TYR A 281 -10.48 28.85 -1.26
N GLU A 282 -10.36 28.96 -2.59
CA GLU A 282 -10.10 30.18 -3.34
C GLU A 282 -10.96 30.18 -4.62
N PHE A 283 -11.72 31.26 -4.85
CA PHE A 283 -12.54 31.44 -6.05
C PHE A 283 -11.90 32.49 -6.98
N ARG A 284 -11.43 32.08 -8.16
CA ARG A 284 -10.73 32.97 -9.09
C ARG A 284 -11.59 34.14 -9.58
N GLU A 285 -12.86 33.90 -9.85
CA GLU A 285 -13.78 34.93 -10.35
C GLU A 285 -14.25 35.90 -9.24
N GLY A 286 -14.05 35.54 -7.97
CA GLY A 286 -14.59 36.29 -6.82
C GLY A 286 -13.63 37.31 -6.19
N GLY A 287 -12.33 37.26 -6.52
CA GLY A 287 -11.31 38.16 -5.96
C GLY A 287 -10.09 37.42 -5.44
N ILE A 288 -9.01 38.16 -5.15
CA ILE A 288 -7.74 37.59 -4.69
C ILE A 288 -7.82 37.29 -3.19
N GLY A 289 -7.67 36.01 -2.82
CA GLY A 289 -7.48 35.59 -1.44
C GLY A 289 -7.98 34.18 -1.14
N ILE A 290 -7.31 33.53 -0.19
CA ILE A 290 -7.62 32.17 0.27
C ILE A 290 -8.51 32.28 1.51
N CYS A 291 -9.67 31.64 1.52
CA CYS A 291 -10.49 31.51 2.72
C CYS A 291 -10.07 30.27 3.51
N ASP A 292 -9.55 30.51 4.72
CA ASP A 292 -9.22 29.50 5.72
C ASP A 292 -10.12 29.74 6.96
N ASN A 293 -11.21 28.98 7.07
CA ASN A 293 -12.15 29.05 8.18
C ASN A 293 -12.25 27.66 8.81
N PRO A 294 -12.07 27.49 10.14
CA PRO A 294 -12.05 26.18 10.83
C PRO A 294 -13.38 25.38 10.79
N ILE A 295 -14.46 26.00 10.29
CA ILE A 295 -15.74 25.35 10.00
C ILE A 295 -15.70 24.65 8.63
N SER A 296 -14.80 25.05 7.73
CA SER A 296 -14.67 24.49 6.38
C SER A 296 -14.14 23.05 6.42
N ARG A 297 -15.04 22.08 6.20
CA ARG A 297 -14.76 20.65 6.40
C ARG A 297 -15.29 19.80 5.27
N LEU A 298 -14.46 18.88 4.79
CA LEU A 298 -14.84 17.81 3.87
C LEU A 298 -14.94 16.51 4.67
N VAL A 299 -16.08 15.83 4.57
CA VAL A 299 -16.35 14.55 5.25
C VAL A 299 -16.85 13.56 4.21
N SER A 300 -15.98 12.64 3.78
CA SER A 300 -16.30 11.53 2.87
C SER A 300 -16.14 10.22 3.62
N CYS A 301 -17.22 9.80 4.27
CA CYS A 301 -17.27 8.67 5.18
C CYS A 301 -18.53 7.85 4.91
N PRO A 302 -18.47 6.50 4.98
CA PRO A 302 -19.66 5.66 4.89
C PRO A 302 -20.71 6.05 5.93
N ASP A 303 -21.98 6.05 5.54
CA ASP A 303 -23.07 6.39 6.45
C ASP A 303 -23.27 5.30 7.53
N PRO A 304 -23.46 5.68 8.81
CA PRO A 304 -23.73 4.73 9.86
C PRO A 304 -25.13 4.10 9.70
N GLY A 305 -25.21 2.78 9.84
CA GLY A 305 -26.49 2.04 9.92
C GLY A 305 -26.98 1.39 8.63
N THR A 306 -26.22 1.42 7.53
CA THR A 306 -26.43 0.47 6.43
C THR A 306 -25.86 -0.90 6.84
N PRO A 307 -26.48 -2.04 6.48
CA PRO A 307 -25.94 -3.37 6.78
C PRO A 307 -24.64 -3.70 6.00
N PHE A 308 -24.21 -2.78 5.13
CA PHE A 308 -22.97 -2.82 4.38
C PHE A 308 -22.16 -1.56 4.70
N GLU A 309 -21.55 -1.51 5.90
CA GLU A 309 -20.80 -0.37 6.46
C GLU A 309 -19.53 0.06 5.68
N ALA A 310 -19.39 -0.38 4.42
CA ALA A 310 -18.25 -0.13 3.54
C ALA A 310 -18.52 0.92 2.45
N VAL A 311 -19.78 1.21 2.13
CA VAL A 311 -20.13 1.95 0.91
C VAL A 311 -20.05 3.47 1.12
N ASN A 312 -19.02 4.11 0.53
CA ASN A 312 -18.80 5.56 0.55
C ASN A 312 -19.27 6.21 -0.77
N GLU A 313 -20.58 6.34 -0.98
CA GLU A 313 -21.18 6.90 -2.22
C GLU A 313 -21.27 8.43 -2.25
N ARG A 314 -21.16 9.09 -1.09
CA ARG A 314 -21.47 10.51 -0.92
C ARG A 314 -20.63 11.17 0.16
N PHE A 315 -20.40 12.47 0.01
CA PHE A 315 -19.60 13.27 0.92
C PHE A 315 -20.14 14.68 1.11
N TRP A 316 -19.88 15.22 2.29
CA TRP A 316 -20.24 16.58 2.67
C TRP A 316 -19.07 17.52 2.42
N MET A 317 -19.34 18.71 1.88
CA MET A 317 -18.42 19.84 1.97
C MET A 317 -19.15 20.98 2.67
N THR A 318 -18.69 21.35 3.86
CA THR A 318 -19.11 22.57 4.56
C THR A 318 -18.14 23.68 4.20
N TYR A 319 -18.64 24.81 3.69
CA TYR A 319 -17.90 26.04 3.44
C TYR A 319 -18.25 27.01 4.55
N GLY A 320 -17.23 27.59 5.20
CA GLY A 320 -17.40 28.70 6.14
C GLY A 320 -17.09 30.04 5.48
N TYR A 321 -17.88 31.07 5.81
CA TYR A 321 -17.65 32.46 5.40
C TYR A 321 -16.42 33.09 6.08
N CYS A 322 -15.61 33.80 5.31
CA CYS A 322 -14.45 34.57 5.76
C CYS A 322 -14.76 36.07 5.68
N ARG A 323 -14.75 36.77 6.82
CA ARG A 323 -15.15 38.19 6.92
C ARG A 323 -14.38 39.12 5.98
N ASP A 324 -13.10 38.83 5.77
CA ASP A 324 -12.20 39.66 4.95
C ASP A 324 -12.27 39.31 3.44
N LEU A 325 -13.09 38.33 3.04
CA LEU A 325 -13.16 37.83 1.67
C LEU A 325 -14.61 37.82 1.14
N VAL A 326 -14.93 38.77 0.25
CA VAL A 326 -16.28 38.96 -0.31
C VAL A 326 -16.76 37.75 -1.13
N SER A 327 -15.83 36.95 -1.68
CA SER A 327 -16.13 35.72 -2.43
C SER A 327 -16.39 34.49 -1.56
N SER A 328 -16.16 34.57 -0.25
CA SER A 328 -16.43 33.45 0.65
C SER A 328 -17.94 33.23 0.84
N ILE A 329 -18.33 31.99 1.09
CA ILE A 329 -19.74 31.58 1.18
C ILE A 329 -19.96 30.65 2.39
N ASP A 330 -21.13 30.79 3.04
CA ASP A 330 -21.65 29.78 3.95
C ASP A 330 -22.54 28.82 3.15
N ALA A 331 -22.06 27.60 2.92
CA ALA A 331 -22.75 26.59 2.13
C ALA A 331 -22.45 25.18 2.63
N GLN A 332 -23.40 24.25 2.47
CA GLN A 332 -23.22 22.84 2.83
C GLN A 332 -23.76 21.91 1.73
N PRO A 333 -23.20 21.90 0.51
CA PRO A 333 -23.54 20.89 -0.49
C PRO A 333 -23.29 19.45 0.00
N LEU A 334 -24.17 18.55 -0.44
CA LEU A 334 -24.00 17.10 -0.34
C LEU A 334 -23.66 16.61 -1.75
N TYR A 335 -22.47 16.06 -1.94
CA TYR A 335 -22.02 15.54 -3.22
C TYR A 335 -22.13 14.02 -3.25
N GLN A 336 -22.78 13.47 -4.27
CA GLN A 336 -22.78 12.06 -4.63
C GLN A 336 -21.74 11.83 -5.73
N CYS A 337 -20.95 10.77 -5.62
CA CYS A 337 -19.95 10.43 -6.63
C CYS A 337 -20.59 9.69 -7.82
N LEU A 338 -20.21 10.11 -9.03
CA LEU A 338 -20.65 9.53 -10.30
C LEU A 338 -19.57 8.63 -10.95
N GLY A 339 -18.41 8.56 -10.30
CA GLY A 339 -17.23 7.82 -10.74
C GLY A 339 -16.03 8.74 -11.04
N TYR A 340 -14.92 8.11 -11.39
CA TYR A 340 -13.63 8.75 -11.61
C TYR A 340 -12.89 8.11 -12.79
N TRP A 341 -11.93 8.83 -13.37
CA TRP A 341 -11.04 8.31 -14.41
C TRP A 341 -9.69 9.02 -14.36
N ILE A 342 -8.68 8.40 -14.98
CA ILE A 342 -7.31 8.90 -15.02
C ILE A 342 -6.94 9.22 -16.47
N ASN A 343 -6.42 10.42 -16.70
CA ASN A 343 -5.88 10.83 -18.01
C ASN A 343 -4.42 10.41 -18.16
N GLU A 344 -3.91 10.41 -19.39
CA GLU A 344 -2.52 10.03 -19.74
C GLU A 344 -1.43 10.80 -18.97
N LYS A 345 -1.76 11.98 -18.44
CA LYS A 345 -0.86 12.82 -17.63
C LYS A 345 -0.79 12.41 -16.14
N GLY A 346 -1.56 11.40 -15.72
CA GLY A 346 -1.73 11.00 -14.31
C GLY A 346 -2.69 11.88 -13.51
N ASP A 347 -3.36 12.86 -14.14
CA ASP A 347 -4.42 13.65 -13.53
C ASP A 347 -5.68 12.80 -13.33
N VAL A 348 -6.25 12.85 -12.12
CA VAL A 348 -7.44 12.09 -11.69
C VAL A 348 -8.66 13.01 -11.69
N PHE A 349 -9.61 12.72 -12.57
CA PHE A 349 -10.90 13.42 -12.64
C PHE A 349 -11.95 12.66 -11.83
N THR A 350 -12.77 13.40 -11.09
CA THR A 350 -13.92 12.88 -10.32
C THR A 350 -15.18 13.64 -10.73
N ALA A 351 -16.22 12.95 -11.17
CA ALA A 351 -17.52 13.57 -11.45
C ALA A 351 -18.44 13.45 -10.23
N ILE A 352 -19.11 14.55 -9.88
CA ILE A 352 -19.97 14.63 -8.68
C ILE A 352 -21.30 15.34 -8.98
N ALA A 353 -22.36 14.92 -8.29
CA ALA A 353 -23.69 15.54 -8.33
C ALA A 353 -24.06 16.12 -6.96
N ASN A 354 -24.56 17.36 -6.92
CA ASN A 354 -25.04 17.99 -5.69
C ASN A 354 -26.50 17.58 -5.40
N GLU A 355 -26.72 16.71 -4.43
CA GLU A 355 -28.06 16.19 -4.08
C GLU A 355 -28.96 17.23 -3.40
N ARG A 356 -28.40 18.34 -2.89
CA ARG A 356 -29.22 19.46 -2.40
C ARG A 356 -29.79 20.35 -3.52
N VAL A 357 -29.40 20.12 -4.78
CA VAL A 357 -29.92 20.82 -5.95
C VAL A 357 -31.05 19.99 -6.58
N GLY A 358 -32.22 20.61 -6.73
CA GLY A 358 -33.41 19.98 -7.30
C GLY A 358 -33.19 19.46 -8.72
N SER A 359 -33.93 18.42 -9.09
CA SER A 359 -33.81 17.66 -10.36
C SER A 359 -33.95 18.47 -11.64
N GLU A 360 -34.48 19.70 -11.57
CA GLU A 360 -34.65 20.59 -12.74
C GLU A 360 -33.44 21.49 -13.00
N ARG A 361 -32.48 21.61 -12.06
CA ARG A 361 -31.32 22.52 -12.14
C ARG A 361 -30.01 21.79 -12.42
N TRP A 362 -29.96 21.05 -13.53
CA TRP A 362 -28.79 20.27 -13.96
C TRP A 362 -27.49 21.08 -13.97
N TYR A 363 -27.55 22.34 -14.42
CA TYR A 363 -26.44 23.30 -14.43
C TYR A 363 -25.77 23.49 -13.07
N ASP A 364 -26.56 23.55 -11.99
CA ASP A 364 -26.07 23.74 -10.62
C ASP A 364 -25.79 22.40 -9.92
N LYS A 365 -26.25 21.29 -10.50
CA LYS A 365 -26.14 19.95 -9.92
C LYS A 365 -24.80 19.27 -10.21
N PHE A 366 -24.37 19.19 -11.47
CA PHE A 366 -23.17 18.44 -11.84
C PHE A 366 -21.89 19.28 -11.77
N ARG A 367 -20.81 18.69 -11.25
CA ARG A 367 -19.47 19.30 -11.16
C ARG A 367 -18.38 18.27 -11.43
N CYS A 368 -17.19 18.75 -11.74
CA CYS A 368 -15.97 17.95 -11.82
C CYS A 368 -14.97 18.42 -10.75
N MET A 369 -14.20 17.49 -10.21
CA MET A 369 -12.99 17.75 -9.42
C MET A 369 -11.80 17.10 -10.12
N LEU A 370 -10.64 17.73 -10.01
CA LEU A 370 -9.37 17.29 -10.59
C LEU A 370 -8.28 17.33 -9.52
N THR A 371 -7.59 16.21 -9.33
CA THR A 371 -6.41 16.09 -8.47
C THR A 371 -5.32 15.28 -9.18
N ARG A 372 -4.17 15.05 -8.55
CA ARG A 372 -3.07 14.23 -9.08
C ARG A 372 -2.48 13.36 -7.99
N GLN A 373 -2.00 12.16 -8.35
CA GLN A 373 -1.51 11.15 -7.40
C GLN A 373 -0.26 11.57 -6.61
N ASP A 374 0.57 12.47 -7.18
CA ASP A 374 1.74 13.09 -6.52
C ASP A 374 1.35 14.20 -5.53
N GLN A 375 0.23 14.90 -5.78
CA GLN A 375 -0.24 16.07 -5.04
C GLN A 375 -1.69 15.91 -4.55
N PRO A 376 -2.03 14.84 -3.80
CA PRO A 376 -3.40 14.53 -3.38
C PRO A 376 -4.01 15.53 -2.36
N GLN A 377 -3.32 16.64 -2.05
CA GLN A 377 -3.84 17.73 -1.24
C GLN A 377 -4.57 18.79 -2.08
N TRP A 378 -4.26 18.87 -3.38
CA TRP A 378 -4.71 19.94 -4.25
C TRP A 378 -5.83 19.44 -5.14
N PHE A 379 -6.93 20.20 -5.15
CA PHE A 379 -8.11 19.92 -5.96
C PHE A 379 -8.52 21.19 -6.70
N ALA A 380 -8.70 21.07 -8.02
CA ALA A 380 -9.40 22.05 -8.82
C ALA A 380 -10.85 21.57 -9.02
N LYS A 381 -11.83 22.43 -8.73
CA LYS A 381 -13.26 22.15 -8.86
C LYS A 381 -13.88 23.08 -9.90
N SER A 382 -14.73 22.53 -10.77
CA SER A 382 -15.42 23.30 -11.80
C SER A 382 -16.50 24.19 -11.19
N LEU A 383 -16.80 25.33 -11.83
CA LEU A 383 -17.96 26.15 -11.44
C LEU A 383 -19.28 25.59 -11.98
N PHE A 384 -19.24 24.80 -13.06
CA PHE A 384 -20.41 24.30 -13.81
C PHE A 384 -20.21 22.81 -14.22
N ALA A 385 -21.17 22.26 -14.96
CA ALA A 385 -21.15 20.88 -15.48
C ALA A 385 -20.18 20.69 -16.68
N GLU A 386 -18.91 21.05 -16.49
CA GLU A 386 -17.88 21.07 -17.53
C GLU A 386 -16.52 20.69 -16.91
N CYS A 387 -15.92 19.57 -17.35
CA CYS A 387 -14.59 19.16 -16.88
C CYS A 387 -13.45 19.76 -17.72
N ALA A 388 -13.72 20.22 -18.95
CA ALA A 388 -12.74 20.72 -19.92
C ALA A 388 -11.79 21.78 -19.34
N ARG A 389 -12.33 22.73 -18.55
CA ARG A 389 -11.58 23.86 -18.00
C ARG A 389 -10.71 23.54 -16.77
N LEU A 390 -10.55 22.27 -16.42
CA LEU A 390 -9.69 21.84 -15.30
C LEU A 390 -8.34 21.37 -15.84
N TYR A 391 -7.44 22.32 -16.09
CA TYR A 391 -6.13 22.02 -16.68
C TYR A 391 -5.09 21.51 -15.68
N SER A 392 -5.16 21.93 -14.40
CA SER A 392 -4.32 21.37 -13.34
C SER A 392 -4.94 21.58 -11.94
N PRO A 393 -4.52 20.82 -10.91
CA PRO A 393 -5.09 20.94 -9.56
C PRO A 393 -4.83 22.29 -8.86
N THR A 394 -3.89 23.09 -9.39
CA THR A 394 -3.56 24.44 -8.91
C THR A 394 -4.20 25.55 -9.75
N ASP A 395 -4.68 25.21 -10.96
CA ASP A 395 -5.16 26.12 -12.01
C ASP A 395 -6.62 25.80 -12.35
N GLY A 396 -7.51 26.10 -11.40
CA GLY A 396 -8.94 25.83 -11.48
C GLY A 396 -9.81 27.04 -11.10
N PRO A 397 -11.09 27.07 -11.52
CA PRO A 397 -12.05 28.13 -11.17
C PRO A 397 -12.28 28.26 -9.65
N GLU A 398 -12.48 27.12 -9.00
CA GLU A 398 -12.45 26.96 -7.55
C GLU A 398 -11.27 26.05 -7.21
N LYS A 399 -10.39 26.52 -6.33
CA LYS A 399 -9.23 25.78 -5.86
C LYS A 399 -9.44 25.42 -4.40
N VAL A 400 -9.27 24.14 -4.08
CA VAL A 400 -9.47 23.56 -2.76
C VAL A 400 -8.18 22.86 -2.34
N ILE A 401 -7.68 23.18 -1.16
CA ILE A 401 -6.53 22.50 -0.55
C ILE A 401 -7.02 21.80 0.71
N ILE A 402 -6.87 20.48 0.77
CA ILE A 402 -7.31 19.67 1.91
C ILE A 402 -6.15 19.34 2.86
N THR A 403 -6.43 19.36 4.16
CA THR A 403 -5.52 18.91 5.21
C THR A 403 -6.23 17.89 6.11
N PRO A 404 -5.63 16.72 6.36
CA PRO A 404 -6.29 15.66 7.13
C PRO A 404 -6.39 16.07 8.60
N ILE A 405 -7.56 15.88 9.20
CA ILE A 405 -7.85 16.23 10.59
C ILE A 405 -8.24 15.01 11.42
N ILE A 406 -8.27 15.17 12.73
CA ILE A 406 -8.85 14.20 13.66
C ILE A 406 -10.32 14.61 13.83
N PRO A 407 -11.30 13.76 13.48
CA PRO A 407 -12.72 14.15 13.49
C PRO A 407 -13.26 14.36 14.90
N GLU A 408 -12.84 13.49 15.83
CA GLU A 408 -13.12 13.56 17.26
C GLU A 408 -11.85 13.18 18.01
N VAL A 409 -11.42 14.01 18.97
CA VAL A 409 -10.27 13.72 19.83
C VAL A 409 -10.77 12.93 21.03
N PRO A 410 -10.45 11.63 21.17
CA PRO A 410 -10.96 10.80 22.25
C PRO A 410 -10.33 11.21 23.58
N THR A 411 -11.13 11.23 24.63
CA THR A 411 -10.67 11.53 25.98
C THR A 411 -9.97 10.31 26.59
N PRO A 412 -8.77 10.46 27.21
CA PRO A 412 -8.11 9.37 27.91
C PRO A 412 -8.82 9.09 29.24
N THR A 413 -9.00 7.80 29.56
CA THR A 413 -9.54 7.34 30.85
C THR A 413 -8.55 6.49 31.65
N CYS A 414 -7.35 6.27 31.12
CA CYS A 414 -6.23 5.63 31.83
C CYS A 414 -4.87 6.23 31.44
N PHE A 415 -3.82 5.77 32.10
CA PHE A 415 -2.44 6.23 31.89
C PHE A 415 -1.48 5.05 31.61
N PHE A 416 -0.58 5.23 30.65
CA PHE A 416 0.54 4.33 30.43
C PHE A 416 1.58 4.49 31.55
N PRO A 417 2.35 3.44 31.90
CA PRO A 417 3.44 3.53 32.87
C PRO A 417 4.50 4.57 32.49
N ASP A 418 5.04 5.29 33.48
CA ASP A 418 6.05 6.33 33.26
C ASP A 418 7.30 5.80 32.54
N ASN A 419 7.68 4.54 32.79
CA ASN A 419 8.81 3.86 32.11
C ASN A 419 8.65 3.75 30.58
N PHE A 420 7.44 3.88 30.04
CA PHE A 420 7.21 3.85 28.59
C PHE A 420 7.30 5.25 27.97
N THR A 421 7.34 6.32 28.76
CA THR A 421 7.34 7.69 28.24
C THR A 421 8.66 8.03 27.53
N GLY A 422 8.57 8.66 26.36
CA GLY A 422 9.74 8.99 25.54
C GLY A 422 9.49 8.90 24.04
N GLU A 423 10.56 9.08 23.28
CA GLU A 423 10.57 8.86 21.83
C GLU A 423 11.16 7.49 21.49
N TRP A 424 10.46 6.77 20.63
CA TRP A 424 10.75 5.38 20.27
C TRP A 424 10.69 5.20 18.75
N VAL A 425 11.46 4.26 18.22
CA VAL A 425 11.38 3.80 16.83
C VAL A 425 10.69 2.44 16.77
N ASN A 426 9.67 2.34 15.92
CA ASN A 426 8.96 1.10 15.64
C ASN A 426 9.65 0.31 14.53
N THR A 427 10.40 -0.73 14.88
CA THR A 427 11.15 -1.53 13.88
C THR A 427 10.23 -2.32 12.94
N ALA A 428 8.95 -2.49 13.27
CA ALA A 428 8.00 -3.27 12.46
C ALA A 428 7.27 -2.46 11.37
N ASN A 429 7.31 -1.12 11.43
CA ASN A 429 6.56 -0.24 10.54
C ASN A 429 7.50 0.75 9.84
N VAL A 430 8.50 0.22 9.11
CA VAL A 430 9.51 0.99 8.36
C VAL A 430 10.20 2.06 9.24
N ASN A 431 10.56 1.69 10.49
CA ASN A 431 11.14 2.60 11.49
C ASN A 431 10.28 3.83 11.81
N ALA A 432 8.94 3.67 11.86
CA ALA A 432 8.02 4.73 12.25
C ALA A 432 8.37 5.35 13.63
N ARG A 433 8.43 6.69 13.69
CA ARG A 433 8.68 7.43 14.93
C ARG A 433 7.43 7.36 15.81
N THR A 434 7.61 6.95 17.06
CA THR A 434 6.54 6.69 18.01
C THR A 434 6.80 7.47 19.29
N ILE A 435 5.97 8.46 19.59
CA ILE A 435 6.08 9.27 20.80
C ILE A 435 5.07 8.74 21.82
N ILE A 436 5.55 8.25 22.95
CA ILE A 436 4.72 7.72 24.03
C ILE A 436 4.64 8.78 25.14
N ASN A 437 3.42 9.28 25.37
CA ASN A 437 3.07 10.14 26.49
C ASN A 437 2.24 9.35 27.51
N ALA A 438 2.09 9.88 28.72
CA ALA A 438 1.32 9.23 29.79
C ALA A 438 -0.12 8.87 29.40
N THR A 439 -0.77 9.57 28.44
CA THR A 439 -2.17 9.33 28.04
C THR A 439 -2.34 8.71 26.65
N HIS A 440 -1.36 8.86 25.77
CA HIS A 440 -1.47 8.50 24.36
C HIS A 440 -0.13 8.14 23.72
N ILE A 441 -0.19 7.26 22.73
CA ILE A 441 0.92 6.92 21.84
C ILE A 441 0.64 7.55 20.48
N HIS A 442 1.58 8.33 19.95
CA HIS A 442 1.50 8.96 18.64
C HIS A 442 2.53 8.32 17.70
N GLU A 443 2.05 7.55 16.71
CA GLU A 443 2.88 6.85 15.71
C GLU A 443 2.82 7.58 14.37
N ILE A 444 4.00 7.94 13.84
CA ILE A 444 4.19 8.65 12.57
C ILE A 444 4.91 7.70 11.61
N SER A 445 4.19 7.19 10.61
CA SER A 445 4.68 6.18 9.66
C SER A 445 4.66 6.68 8.21
N GLN A 446 5.65 6.26 7.41
CA GLN A 446 5.65 6.51 5.97
C GLN A 446 4.69 5.54 5.26
N VAL A 447 3.89 6.02 4.32
CA VAL A 447 2.97 5.19 3.52
C VAL A 447 3.33 5.33 2.04
N ASN A 448 3.81 4.23 1.46
CA ASN A 448 4.42 4.18 0.13
C ASN A 448 3.54 4.71 -1.03
N ASN A 449 2.22 4.81 -0.84
CA ASN A 449 1.26 5.05 -1.92
C ASN A 449 0.58 6.44 -1.89
N ARG A 450 0.92 7.34 -0.93
CA ARG A 450 0.20 8.62 -0.76
C ARG A 450 1.08 9.86 -0.55
N GLY A 451 2.40 9.71 -0.47
CA GLY A 451 3.34 10.82 -0.25
C GLY A 451 3.23 11.56 1.10
N TRP A 452 2.31 11.16 1.99
CA TRP A 452 2.11 11.75 3.32
C TRP A 452 2.60 10.81 4.41
N LEU A 453 2.99 11.40 5.54
CA LEU A 453 3.15 10.68 6.80
C LEU A 453 1.77 10.37 7.39
N ARG A 454 1.52 9.10 7.73
CA ARG A 454 0.31 8.67 8.44
C ARG A 454 0.55 8.83 9.94
N GLU A 455 -0.08 9.86 10.50
CA GLU A 455 -0.16 10.13 11.94
C GLU A 455 -1.31 9.31 12.56
N THR A 456 -1.00 8.44 13.51
CA THR A 456 -1.96 7.59 14.23
C THR A 456 -1.85 7.81 15.73
N TYR A 457 -2.97 8.08 16.39
CA TYR A 457 -3.04 8.32 17.82
C TYR A 457 -3.75 7.16 18.52
N TYR A 458 -3.10 6.57 19.51
CA TYR A 458 -3.63 5.52 20.36
C TYR A 458 -3.86 6.07 21.76
N VAL A 459 -5.11 6.31 22.15
CA VAL A 459 -5.44 6.94 23.43
C VAL A 459 -5.91 5.90 24.44
N CYS A 460 -5.32 5.90 25.64
CA CYS A 460 -5.60 4.90 26.69
C CYS A 460 -7.06 4.96 27.15
N GLN A 461 -7.75 3.82 27.15
CA GLN A 461 -9.14 3.69 27.62
C GLN A 461 -9.27 2.81 28.86
N GLN A 462 -8.71 1.60 28.84
CA GLN A 462 -8.77 0.67 29.98
C GLN A 462 -7.50 -0.18 30.06
N ILE A 463 -7.14 -0.61 31.28
CA ILE A 463 -5.92 -1.39 31.54
C ILE A 463 -6.29 -2.69 32.28
N SER A 464 -5.64 -3.78 31.91
CA SER A 464 -5.71 -5.06 32.61
C SER A 464 -4.34 -5.74 32.60
N ARG A 465 -3.63 -5.71 33.74
CA ARG A 465 -2.28 -6.28 33.93
C ARG A 465 -1.24 -5.67 32.96
N GLN A 466 -0.98 -6.32 31.83
CA GLN A 466 -0.04 -5.92 30.77
C GLN A 466 -0.76 -5.51 29.47
N GLN A 467 -2.09 -5.66 29.44
CA GLN A 467 -2.95 -5.34 28.32
C GLN A 467 -3.59 -3.96 28.49
N PHE A 468 -3.61 -3.18 27.40
CA PHE A 468 -4.10 -1.81 27.34
C PHE A 468 -5.08 -1.70 26.18
N LEU A 469 -6.35 -1.48 26.50
CA LEU A 469 -7.36 -1.11 25.52
C LEU A 469 -7.15 0.37 25.15
N VAL A 470 -6.98 0.63 23.85
CA VAL A 470 -6.79 1.98 23.32
C VAL A 470 -7.83 2.29 22.25
N LYS A 471 -8.31 3.54 22.21
CA LYS A 471 -9.08 4.07 21.08
C LYS A 471 -8.09 4.67 20.09
N THR A 472 -8.05 4.07 18.90
CA THR A 472 -7.15 4.39 17.79
C THR A 472 -7.83 5.37 16.86
N VAL A 473 -7.18 6.48 16.57
CA VAL A 473 -7.66 7.49 15.60
C VAL A 473 -6.53 7.87 14.68
N THR A 474 -6.69 7.59 13.39
CA THR A 474 -5.76 8.04 12.34
C THR A 474 -6.20 9.41 11.85
N LYS A 475 -5.26 10.34 11.69
CA LYS A 475 -5.51 11.64 11.09
C LYS A 475 -5.99 11.47 9.65
N GLY A 476 -7.15 12.02 9.33
CA GLY A 476 -7.81 11.89 8.03
C GLY A 476 -8.71 10.66 7.89
N GLU A 477 -8.75 9.70 8.81
CA GLU A 477 -9.72 8.59 8.71
C GLU A 477 -11.11 8.98 9.25
N CYS A 478 -12.11 8.17 8.89
CA CYS A 478 -13.52 8.38 9.25
C CYS A 478 -13.90 7.77 10.60
N PHE A 479 -13.34 6.61 10.90
CA PHE A 479 -13.72 5.81 12.05
C PHE A 479 -12.57 5.71 13.03
N SER A 480 -12.91 5.59 14.31
CA SER A 480 -11.97 5.20 15.34
C SER A 480 -12.17 3.74 15.72
N TYR A 481 -11.09 3.09 16.17
CA TYR A 481 -11.07 1.66 16.40
C TYR A 481 -10.55 1.33 17.80
N TYR A 482 -11.19 0.41 18.50
CA TYR A 482 -10.59 -0.22 19.66
C TYR A 482 -9.53 -1.23 19.21
N ILE A 483 -8.34 -1.11 19.80
CA ILE A 483 -7.22 -2.05 19.65
C ILE A 483 -6.72 -2.37 21.06
N CYS A 484 -6.29 -3.60 21.28
CA CYS A 484 -5.56 -3.97 22.48
C CYS A 484 -4.06 -3.99 22.19
N PHE A 485 -3.28 -3.25 22.98
CA PHE A 485 -1.85 -3.45 23.11
C PHE A 485 -1.58 -4.42 24.24
N ASP A 486 -0.60 -5.31 24.07
CA ASP A 486 -0.06 -6.12 25.16
C ASP A 486 1.46 -5.90 25.21
N PHE A 487 1.92 -5.30 26.31
CA PHE A 487 3.28 -4.80 26.48
C PHE A 487 4.12 -5.72 27.37
N LYS A 488 5.36 -5.98 26.94
CA LYS A 488 6.39 -6.65 27.72
C LYS A 488 7.62 -5.76 27.76
N ASP A 489 7.83 -5.14 28.92
CA ASP A 489 9.11 -4.51 29.24
C ASP A 489 10.20 -5.60 29.22
N ARG A 490 11.27 -5.37 28.45
CA ARG A 490 12.40 -6.30 28.32
C ARG A 490 13.67 -5.69 28.85
N HIS A 491 13.95 -4.43 28.50
CA HIS A 491 15.14 -3.70 28.89
C HIS A 491 14.80 -2.20 28.90
N HIS A 492 15.53 -1.41 29.70
CA HIS A 492 15.48 0.06 29.75
C HIS A 492 15.22 0.80 28.42
N ASN A 493 15.76 0.35 27.29
CA ASN A 493 15.57 0.98 25.95
C ASN A 493 14.74 0.11 24.97
N ILE A 494 14.18 -1.02 25.42
CA ILE A 494 13.50 -2.02 24.57
C ILE A 494 12.16 -2.44 25.18
N LEU A 495 11.10 -2.02 24.51
CA LEU A 495 9.72 -2.37 24.83
C LEU A 495 9.18 -3.31 23.75
N ARG A 496 8.88 -4.57 24.11
CA ARG A 496 8.18 -5.51 23.22
C ARG A 496 6.69 -5.24 23.31
N TYR A 497 5.99 -5.28 22.18
CA TYR A 497 4.54 -5.12 22.16
C TYR A 497 3.87 -6.01 21.11
N ARG A 498 2.57 -6.24 21.24
CA ARG A 498 1.72 -6.75 20.16
C ARG A 498 0.40 -5.99 20.10
N LYS A 499 -0.16 -5.82 18.91
CA LYS A 499 -1.46 -5.17 18.65
C LYS A 499 -2.50 -6.23 18.29
N SER A 500 -3.74 -6.10 18.78
CA SER A 500 -4.87 -6.91 18.30
C SER A 500 -5.31 -6.47 16.91
N LYS A 501 -6.24 -7.22 16.30
CA LYS A 501 -7.11 -6.70 15.24
C LYS A 501 -7.84 -5.43 15.70
N SER A 502 -8.18 -4.56 14.76
CA SER A 502 -8.99 -3.37 14.98
C SER A 502 -10.48 -3.71 14.99
N PHE A 503 -11.19 -3.20 16.00
CA PHE A 503 -12.64 -3.33 16.15
C PHE A 503 -13.25 -1.93 16.09
N MET A 504 -14.30 -1.70 15.29
CA MET A 504 -14.83 -0.35 15.07
C MET A 504 -15.53 0.16 16.35
N SER A 505 -15.18 1.36 16.82
CA SER A 505 -15.54 1.80 18.18
C SER A 505 -17.04 2.02 18.36
N ASN A 506 -17.71 2.51 17.32
CA ASN A 506 -19.14 2.78 17.30
C ASN A 506 -20.01 1.54 17.65
N VAL A 507 -19.52 0.33 17.37
CA VAL A 507 -20.17 -0.95 17.72
C VAL A 507 -20.19 -1.19 19.25
N TYR A 508 -19.23 -0.59 19.97
CA TYR A 508 -19.04 -0.73 21.42
C TYR A 508 -19.44 0.51 22.23
N ASP A 509 -19.53 1.67 21.57
CA ASP A 509 -19.91 2.94 22.21
C ASP A 509 -21.40 2.94 22.67
N ASP A 510 -22.25 1.99 22.23
CA ASP A 510 -23.50 1.60 22.94
C ASP A 510 -23.16 0.73 24.17
N LEU A 511 -22.60 1.41 25.18
CA LEU A 511 -22.01 0.88 26.41
C LEU A 511 -23.00 0.13 27.33
N SER A 512 -24.25 -0.09 26.91
CA SER A 512 -25.29 -0.71 27.72
C SER A 512 -25.18 -2.23 27.86
N LYS A 513 -24.37 -2.91 27.02
CA LYS A 513 -24.42 -4.39 26.90
C LYS A 513 -23.08 -5.15 26.82
N ARG A 514 -21.94 -4.51 26.51
CA ARG A 514 -20.64 -5.21 26.37
C ARG A 514 -19.47 -4.35 26.85
N ASP A 515 -18.52 -4.99 27.54
CA ASP A 515 -17.22 -4.42 27.86
C ASP A 515 -16.23 -4.72 26.72
N PRO A 516 -15.74 -3.70 25.99
CA PRO A 516 -14.81 -3.89 24.87
C PRO A 516 -13.48 -4.52 25.28
N LEU A 517 -13.04 -4.39 26.53
CA LEU A 517 -11.77 -4.97 26.99
C LEU A 517 -11.74 -6.49 26.79
N TYR A 518 -12.81 -7.19 27.16
CA TYR A 518 -12.84 -8.65 27.13
C TYR A 518 -12.85 -9.23 25.70
N GLU A 519 -13.51 -8.57 24.74
CA GLU A 519 -13.53 -9.01 23.34
C GLU A 519 -12.25 -8.58 22.60
N VAL A 520 -11.84 -7.31 22.73
CA VAL A 520 -10.71 -6.75 21.96
C VAL A 520 -9.36 -7.25 22.49
N CYS A 521 -9.19 -7.41 23.80
CA CYS A 521 -7.99 -8.01 24.41
C CYS A 521 -8.05 -9.55 24.53
N SER A 522 -9.07 -10.20 23.94
CA SER A 522 -9.13 -11.66 23.90
C SER A 522 -7.90 -12.25 23.16
N TRP A 523 -7.47 -13.45 23.54
CA TRP A 523 -6.30 -14.08 22.94
C TRP A 523 -6.46 -14.33 21.42
N ILE A 524 -7.70 -14.56 20.97
CA ILE A 524 -8.07 -14.79 19.56
C ILE A 524 -7.91 -13.50 18.74
N SER A 525 -8.13 -12.34 19.37
CA SER A 525 -8.05 -11.01 18.74
C SER A 525 -6.63 -10.62 18.31
N PHE A 526 -5.58 -11.25 18.86
CA PHE A 526 -4.18 -11.08 18.44
C PHE A 526 -3.78 -11.93 17.22
N GLY A 527 -4.71 -12.71 16.66
CA GLY A 527 -4.49 -13.57 15.50
C GLY A 527 -4.00 -14.97 15.88
N ASN A 528 -4.59 -15.99 15.24
CA ASN A 528 -4.29 -17.41 15.49
C ASN A 528 -3.06 -17.91 14.72
N ASP A 529 -2.01 -17.09 14.61
CA ASP A 529 -0.72 -17.59 14.11
C ASP A 529 -0.04 -18.36 15.25
N ALA A 530 0.38 -19.60 14.97
CA ALA A 530 1.02 -20.48 15.96
C ALA A 530 2.31 -19.89 16.58
N ASN A 531 2.91 -18.92 15.88
CA ASN A 531 4.10 -18.20 16.27
C ASN A 531 3.69 -16.83 16.82
N TRP A 532 3.79 -16.62 18.14
CA TRP A 532 3.35 -15.39 18.81
C TRP A 532 4.28 -14.21 18.51
N LYS A 533 3.95 -13.42 17.50
CA LYS A 533 4.74 -12.28 17.03
C LYS A 533 4.57 -11.05 17.94
N TYR A 534 5.57 -10.77 18.77
CA TYR A 534 5.76 -9.43 19.32
C TYR A 534 6.62 -8.60 18.35
N GLN A 535 6.37 -7.30 18.31
CA GLN A 535 7.15 -6.26 17.63
C GLN A 535 8.03 -5.53 18.65
N VAL A 536 8.90 -4.62 18.22
CA VAL A 536 9.86 -3.93 19.10
C VAL A 536 9.76 -2.42 18.93
N PHE A 537 9.59 -1.71 20.04
CA PHE A 537 9.94 -0.30 20.16
C PHE A 537 11.34 -0.19 20.77
N VAL A 538 12.19 0.62 20.15
CA VAL A 538 13.54 0.94 20.64
C VAL A 538 13.62 2.42 20.96
N LEU A 539 14.13 2.81 22.12
CA LEU A 539 14.25 4.22 22.52
C LEU A 539 15.19 4.97 21.57
N ASP A 540 14.84 6.20 21.17
CA ASP A 540 15.64 7.02 20.25
C ASP A 540 15.87 8.45 20.80
N PRO A 541 17.13 8.86 21.05
CA PRO A 541 18.34 8.05 21.02
C PRO A 541 18.37 7.05 22.21
N PRO A 542 18.92 5.84 22.04
CA PRO A 542 18.99 4.86 23.13
C PRO A 542 20.03 5.28 24.16
N ALA A 543 19.75 5.07 25.45
CA ALA A 543 20.75 5.23 26.50
C ALA A 543 21.84 4.15 26.33
N PRO A 544 23.14 4.48 26.43
CA PRO A 544 24.22 3.50 26.26
C PRO A 544 24.25 2.51 27.44
N ILE A 545 24.12 1.22 27.11
CA ILE A 545 24.13 0.11 28.07
C ILE A 545 25.36 -0.76 27.89
N GLU A 546 25.69 -1.54 28.91
CA GLU A 546 26.66 -2.64 28.85
C GLU A 546 26.33 -3.61 27.69
N CYS A 547 27.31 -3.95 26.86
CA CYS A 547 27.13 -4.99 25.84
C CYS A 547 27.06 -6.40 26.48
N PRO A 548 26.28 -7.33 25.91
CA PRO A 548 26.08 -8.67 26.50
C PRO A 548 27.35 -9.52 26.51
N PHE A 549 28.34 -9.22 25.68
CA PHE A 549 29.66 -9.83 25.75
C PHE A 549 30.75 -8.77 25.66
N THR A 550 31.91 -9.06 26.25
CA THR A 550 33.12 -8.23 26.21
C THR A 550 34.31 -9.07 25.73
N GLY A 551 35.43 -8.43 25.38
CA GLY A 551 36.64 -9.12 24.91
C GLY A 551 37.16 -8.59 23.57
N MET A 552 38.29 -9.13 23.15
CA MET A 552 38.85 -8.89 21.81
C MET A 552 38.81 -10.15 20.96
N TRP A 553 38.28 -9.99 19.75
CA TRP A 553 37.94 -11.09 18.86
C TRP A 553 38.49 -10.80 17.45
N MET A 554 39.00 -11.84 16.81
CA MET A 554 39.14 -11.86 15.36
C MET A 554 37.85 -12.38 14.75
N PHE A 555 37.41 -11.81 13.62
CA PHE A 555 36.11 -12.15 13.05
C PHE A 555 36.15 -12.66 11.61
N LYS A 556 35.43 -13.76 11.35
CA LYS A 556 35.13 -14.27 10.01
C LYS A 556 33.69 -13.89 9.67
N GLN A 557 33.42 -13.54 8.42
CA GLN A 557 32.09 -13.12 7.99
C GLN A 557 31.61 -13.85 6.74
N VAL A 558 30.31 -14.16 6.70
CA VAL A 558 29.60 -14.83 5.60
C VAL A 558 28.25 -14.15 5.46
N GLY A 559 27.81 -13.80 4.25
CA GLY A 559 26.56 -13.08 4.04
C GLY A 559 26.43 -12.53 2.63
N GLN A 560 25.45 -11.65 2.43
CA GLN A 560 25.25 -10.99 1.14
C GLN A 560 26.41 -10.03 0.82
N PRO A 561 26.88 -9.92 -0.45
CA PRO A 561 28.04 -9.10 -0.81
C PRO A 561 27.96 -7.63 -0.36
N ASN A 562 26.76 -7.04 -0.42
CA ASN A 562 26.50 -5.66 -0.03
C ASN A 562 26.36 -5.46 1.50
N SER A 563 26.21 -6.56 2.25
CA SER A 563 26.00 -6.56 3.70
C SER A 563 27.27 -6.83 4.51
N LEU A 564 28.32 -7.34 3.86
CA LEU A 564 29.62 -7.57 4.50
C LEU A 564 30.17 -6.28 5.10
N ILE A 565 30.84 -6.39 6.27
CA ILE A 565 31.61 -5.32 6.89
C ILE A 565 32.81 -5.01 5.98
N GLN A 566 32.84 -3.78 5.47
CA GLN A 566 33.87 -3.24 4.57
C GLN A 566 34.56 -2.05 5.24
N THR A 567 35.78 -1.74 4.83
CA THR A 567 36.53 -0.62 5.43
C THR A 567 35.91 0.72 5.03
N ARG A 568 35.56 1.58 6.00
CA ARG A 568 34.89 2.87 5.74
C ARG A 568 35.54 4.02 6.52
N ILE A 569 35.55 5.21 5.92
CA ILE A 569 35.98 6.44 6.59
C ILE A 569 34.74 7.14 7.14
N ARG A 570 34.74 7.47 8.43
CA ARG A 570 33.61 8.17 9.07
C ARG A 570 33.56 9.62 8.57
N GLY A 571 32.43 10.02 8.00
CA GLY A 571 32.13 11.42 7.66
C GLY A 571 32.42 11.91 6.22
N GLY A 572 32.71 11.04 5.22
CA GLY A 572 32.88 11.53 3.85
C GLY A 572 33.04 10.48 2.73
N ILE A 573 32.74 10.92 1.49
CA ILE A 573 32.86 10.13 0.26
C ILE A 573 34.28 10.26 -0.31
N THR A 574 35.29 9.86 0.44
CA THR A 574 36.64 9.62 -0.09
C THR A 574 36.82 8.12 -0.30
N PRO A 575 36.75 7.60 -1.54
CA PRO A 575 37.27 6.26 -1.79
C PRO A 575 38.75 6.24 -1.40
N ARG A 576 39.17 5.11 -0.82
CA ARG A 576 40.53 4.85 -0.35
C ARG A 576 41.61 5.29 -1.37
N PRO A 577 42.79 5.72 -0.91
CA PRO A 577 43.46 5.13 0.26
C PRO A 577 43.23 5.83 1.61
N ARG A 578 43.20 5.04 2.71
CA ARG A 578 44.07 5.38 3.85
C ARG A 578 45.46 5.32 3.23
N ASP A 579 46.07 6.47 2.93
CA ASP A 579 47.36 6.44 2.26
C ASP A 579 48.32 5.64 3.15
N HIS A 580 48.79 4.52 2.60
CA HIS A 580 50.09 3.97 2.94
C HIS A 580 51.16 4.95 2.45
N GLY A 581 51.12 6.18 2.98
CA GLY A 581 52.17 7.17 2.81
C GLY A 581 53.45 6.47 3.20
N TRP A 582 54.44 6.53 2.31
CA TRP A 582 55.42 5.44 2.06
C TRP A 582 56.33 5.01 3.24
N TYR A 583 56.12 5.61 4.40
CA TYR A 583 56.79 5.43 5.68
C TYR A 583 56.22 4.25 6.49
N ILE A 584 54.93 3.90 6.34
CA ILE A 584 54.24 2.89 7.17
C ILE A 584 53.28 2.01 6.34
N THR A 585 53.70 0.78 6.05
CA THR A 585 52.87 -0.31 5.51
C THR A 585 52.85 -1.46 6.50
N CYS A 586 51.66 -1.89 6.94
CA CYS A 586 51.50 -3.15 7.66
C CYS A 586 51.87 -4.31 6.72
N ASP A 587 52.69 -5.26 7.17
CA ASP A 587 52.89 -6.52 6.45
C ASP A 587 51.53 -7.27 6.41
N PRO A 588 51.03 -7.66 5.22
CA PRO A 588 49.74 -8.36 5.07
C PRO A 588 49.58 -9.59 5.96
N LYS A 589 50.67 -10.21 6.41
CA LYS A 589 50.65 -11.33 7.37
C LYS A 589 50.09 -10.95 8.75
N TYR A 590 50.16 -9.68 9.14
CA TYR A 590 49.67 -9.15 10.42
C TYR A 590 48.36 -8.37 10.27
N MET A 591 47.78 -8.38 9.08
CA MET A 591 46.52 -7.72 8.76
C MET A 591 45.36 -8.65 9.13
N VAL A 592 44.58 -8.26 10.14
CA VAL A 592 43.51 -9.08 10.73
C VAL A 592 42.21 -8.29 10.81
N SER A 593 41.06 -8.97 10.76
CA SER A 593 39.79 -8.39 11.20
C SER A 593 39.75 -8.35 12.73
N GLN A 594 39.22 -7.27 13.31
CA GLN A 594 39.16 -7.09 14.76
C GLN A 594 37.78 -6.60 15.21
N TRP A 595 37.28 -7.17 16.29
CA TRP A 595 36.06 -6.75 16.99
C TRP A 595 36.42 -6.58 18.47
N THR A 596 36.26 -5.38 19.03
CA THR A 596 36.70 -5.06 20.41
C THR A 596 35.60 -4.44 21.25
N ILE A 597 35.57 -4.85 22.52
CA ILE A 597 34.64 -4.40 23.55
C ILE A 597 35.38 -4.44 24.89
N CYS A 598 36.08 -3.36 25.25
CA CYS A 598 37.12 -3.35 26.30
C CYS A 598 37.09 -2.11 27.20
N GLY A 599 37.64 -2.22 28.42
CA GLY A 599 37.91 -1.11 29.33
C GLY A 599 36.68 -0.23 29.62
N ASP A 600 36.87 1.09 29.64
CA ASP A 600 35.78 2.07 29.86
C ASP A 600 34.70 2.09 28.75
N GLN A 601 34.86 1.28 27.69
CA GLN A 601 34.00 1.25 26.51
C GLN A 601 33.18 -0.04 26.36
N THR A 602 32.88 -0.75 27.46
CA THR A 602 31.96 -1.91 27.52
C THR A 602 30.59 -1.70 26.87
N LYS A 603 30.21 -0.44 26.58
CA LYS A 603 28.91 -0.03 26.02
C LYS A 603 28.89 0.14 24.51
N THR A 604 30.04 0.00 23.87
CA THR A 604 30.24 0.18 22.44
C THR A 604 31.10 -0.94 21.89
N MET A 605 30.67 -1.53 20.78
CA MET A 605 31.45 -2.51 20.04
C MET A 605 32.11 -1.82 18.85
N LEU A 606 33.43 -1.94 18.76
CA LEU A 606 34.21 -1.42 17.66
C LEU A 606 34.50 -2.57 16.68
N ALA A 607 34.29 -2.34 15.39
CA ALA A 607 34.55 -3.35 14.37
C ALA A 607 35.42 -2.75 13.25
N ASP A 608 36.55 -3.42 12.98
CA ASP A 608 37.49 -3.08 11.92
C ASP A 608 37.67 -4.27 10.99
N ARG A 609 37.43 -4.05 9.69
CA ARG A 609 37.64 -5.11 8.69
C ARG A 609 39.13 -5.40 8.48
N GLU A 610 39.97 -4.38 8.66
CA GLU A 610 41.41 -4.39 8.41
C GLU A 610 42.17 -3.61 9.50
N TYR A 611 42.56 -4.32 10.55
CA TYR A 611 43.40 -3.85 11.63
C TYR A 611 44.85 -4.36 11.47
N CYS A 612 45.83 -3.53 11.83
CA CYS A 612 47.24 -3.91 11.78
C CYS A 612 47.72 -4.43 13.13
N ARG A 613 47.97 -5.73 13.26
CA ARG A 613 48.52 -6.33 14.49
C ARG A 613 50.04 -6.12 14.65
N GLN A 614 50.69 -5.44 13.71
CA GLN A 614 52.14 -5.23 13.72
C GLN A 614 52.53 -4.13 14.73
N LEU A 615 53.55 -4.43 15.54
CA LEU A 615 54.14 -3.50 16.49
C LEU A 615 55.48 -2.99 15.98
N ASP A 616 55.83 -1.75 16.35
CA ASP A 616 57.12 -1.14 16.09
C ASP A 616 58.23 -1.77 16.97
N PRO A 617 59.52 -1.45 16.74
CA PRO A 617 60.61 -1.97 17.57
C PRO A 617 60.56 -1.56 19.05
N TYR A 618 59.68 -0.62 19.43
CA TYR A 618 59.46 -0.15 20.80
C TYR A 618 58.21 -0.78 21.45
N GLY A 619 57.44 -1.59 20.71
CA GLY A 619 56.21 -2.25 21.17
C GLY A 619 54.91 -1.45 20.93
N THR A 620 54.98 -0.33 20.20
CA THR A 620 53.85 0.55 19.88
C THR A 620 53.10 0.05 18.63
N PRO A 621 51.76 0.18 18.53
CA PRO A 621 51.02 -0.10 17.30
C PRO A 621 51.52 0.72 16.10
N ILE A 622 51.66 0.07 14.94
CA ILE A 622 52.08 0.70 13.68
C ILE A 622 50.85 1.33 12.99
N GLY A 623 50.36 2.44 13.53
CA GLY A 623 49.17 3.13 13.02
C GLY A 623 49.09 4.60 13.42
N VAL A 624 49.03 5.51 12.43
CA VAL A 624 48.94 6.97 12.67
C VAL A 624 47.48 7.44 12.79
N TYR A 625 46.53 6.66 12.26
CA TYR A 625 45.10 7.00 12.22
C TYR A 625 44.20 5.76 12.40
N GLU A 626 44.30 5.11 13.56
CA GLU A 626 43.42 4.00 13.94
C GLU A 626 42.07 4.53 14.45
N GLN A 627 41.20 4.90 13.52
CA GLN A 627 39.77 5.07 13.79
C GLN A 627 39.02 3.80 13.34
N PRO A 628 38.12 3.25 14.16
CA PRO A 628 37.40 2.04 13.82
C PRO A 628 36.43 2.26 12.66
N ASP A 629 36.32 1.29 11.75
CA ASP A 629 35.39 1.34 10.61
C ASP A 629 33.94 1.54 11.10
N TYR A 630 33.49 0.78 12.11
CA TYR A 630 32.15 0.86 12.70
C TYR A 630 32.20 1.00 14.22
N ILE A 631 31.27 1.79 14.77
CA ILE A 631 30.99 1.87 16.21
C ILE A 631 29.53 1.55 16.43
N TYR A 632 29.27 0.40 17.04
CA TYR A 632 27.94 -0.06 17.41
C TYR A 632 27.71 0.18 18.91
N GLN A 633 26.92 1.20 19.26
CA GLN A 633 26.48 1.39 20.64
C GLN A 633 25.46 0.30 21.01
N CYS A 634 25.66 -0.39 22.13
CA CYS A 634 24.68 -1.35 22.61
C CYS A 634 23.44 -0.61 23.16
N ALA A 635 22.26 -0.95 22.64
CA ALA A 635 20.98 -0.33 23.02
C ALA A 635 20.18 -1.22 23.97
N GLY A 636 20.16 -2.53 23.77
CA GLY A 636 19.47 -3.48 24.65
C GLY A 636 19.62 -4.92 24.18
N TYR A 637 19.55 -5.85 25.12
CA TYR A 637 19.55 -7.29 24.82
C TYR A 637 18.53 -8.04 25.69
N TRP A 638 18.02 -9.18 25.20
CA TRP A 638 17.08 -10.03 25.92
C TRP A 638 17.05 -11.45 25.35
N ARG A 639 16.64 -12.43 26.18
CA ARG A 639 16.37 -13.81 25.74
C ARG A 639 14.86 -14.04 25.53
N GLU A 640 14.50 -14.63 24.40
CA GLU A 640 13.12 -15.02 24.06
C GLU A 640 13.14 -16.29 23.19
N ASP A 641 12.23 -17.22 23.46
CA ASP A 641 12.12 -18.52 22.77
C ASP A 641 13.48 -19.24 22.60
N SER A 642 14.25 -19.28 23.70
CA SER A 642 15.63 -19.79 23.81
C SER A 642 16.71 -19.04 23.02
N ARG A 643 16.39 -18.08 22.17
CA ARG A 643 17.36 -17.26 21.41
C ARG A 643 17.70 -15.98 22.16
N SER A 644 18.92 -15.47 21.98
CA SER A 644 19.39 -14.21 22.58
C SER A 644 19.49 -13.13 21.51
N TYR A 645 18.82 -12.00 21.75
CA TYR A 645 18.71 -10.88 20.83
C TYR A 645 19.47 -9.67 21.40
N LEU A 646 20.13 -8.93 20.53
CA LEU A 646 20.85 -7.68 20.82
C LEU A 646 20.47 -6.64 19.77
N ILE A 647 20.09 -5.44 20.19
CA ILE A 647 19.92 -4.29 19.31
C ILE A 647 21.09 -3.33 19.53
N THR A 648 21.66 -2.88 18.41
CA THR A 648 22.74 -1.89 18.39
C THR A 648 22.34 -0.65 17.62
N TYR A 649 22.95 0.48 17.96
CA TYR A 649 22.78 1.77 17.32
C TYR A 649 24.11 2.24 16.71
N ASP A 650 24.15 2.39 15.38
CA ASP A 650 25.21 3.09 14.65
C ASP A 650 24.70 4.50 14.32
N ARG A 651 25.35 5.52 14.89
CA ARG A 651 24.99 6.92 14.70
C ARG A 651 25.34 7.44 13.30
N ASP A 652 26.28 6.80 12.60
CA ASP A 652 26.81 7.27 11.32
C ASP A 652 26.24 6.51 10.11
N ASP A 653 25.37 5.52 10.33
CA ASP A 653 24.63 4.86 9.24
C ASP A 653 23.54 5.82 8.73
N PRO A 654 23.57 6.25 7.46
CA PRO A 654 22.61 7.23 6.94
C PRO A 654 21.25 6.61 6.55
N TYR A 655 21.10 5.29 6.59
CA TYR A 655 19.90 4.58 6.14
C TYR A 655 19.17 3.89 7.30
N ILE A 656 19.88 3.14 8.15
CA ILE A 656 19.28 2.35 9.22
C ILE A 656 20.20 2.36 10.45
N ASN A 657 19.96 3.31 11.36
CA ASN A 657 20.74 3.49 12.60
C ASN A 657 20.67 2.27 13.52
N PHE A 658 19.54 1.54 13.55
CA PHE A 658 19.35 0.37 14.42
C PHE A 658 19.58 -0.94 13.68
N LYS A 659 20.41 -1.84 14.22
CA LYS A 659 20.58 -3.22 13.72
C LYS A 659 20.14 -4.20 14.80
N CYS A 660 19.40 -5.25 14.44
CA CYS A 660 19.21 -6.40 15.33
C CYS A 660 20.24 -7.49 15.03
N TRP A 661 20.68 -8.14 16.10
CA TRP A 661 21.58 -9.26 16.11
C TRP A 661 20.98 -10.41 16.91
N VAL A 662 21.08 -11.63 16.41
CA VAL A 662 20.87 -12.87 17.18
C VAL A 662 22.25 -13.41 17.53
N TYR A 663 22.55 -13.57 18.81
CA TYR A 663 23.87 -13.96 19.28
C TYR A 663 23.84 -15.24 20.12
N GLU A 664 24.91 -16.00 20.07
CA GLU A 664 25.04 -17.26 20.80
C GLU A 664 26.52 -17.61 21.04
N ARG A 665 26.86 -17.97 22.28
CA ARG A 665 28.16 -18.58 22.60
C ARG A 665 28.16 -20.05 22.19
N ILE A 666 29.11 -20.42 21.33
CA ILE A 666 29.27 -21.79 20.82
C ILE A 666 30.31 -22.56 21.63
N ASP A 667 31.39 -21.89 22.02
CA ASP A 667 32.48 -22.46 22.83
C ASP A 667 33.01 -21.39 23.82
N TYR A 668 34.01 -21.72 24.62
CA TYR A 668 34.60 -20.78 25.57
C TYR A 668 35.24 -19.57 24.87
N ASP A 669 35.87 -19.79 23.72
CA ASP A 669 36.61 -18.82 22.90
C ASP A 669 35.81 -18.33 21.66
N LYS A 670 34.53 -18.72 21.52
CA LYS A 670 33.75 -18.50 20.27
C LYS A 670 32.31 -18.05 20.46
N ILE A 671 31.95 -16.98 19.76
CA ILE A 671 30.60 -16.39 19.73
C ILE A 671 30.15 -16.24 18.27
N TYR A 672 28.93 -16.67 17.95
CA TYR A 672 28.28 -16.39 16.68
C TYR A 672 27.31 -15.23 16.80
N LEU A 673 27.28 -14.39 15.77
CA LEU A 673 26.41 -13.23 15.60
C LEU A 673 25.76 -13.31 14.22
N SER A 674 24.42 -13.26 14.16
CA SER A 674 23.68 -13.08 12.91
C SER A 674 23.03 -11.70 12.94
N ARG A 675 23.26 -10.87 11.92
CA ARG A 675 22.59 -9.58 11.73
C ARG A 675 21.36 -9.73 10.86
N SER A 676 20.30 -9.01 11.22
CA SER A 676 19.08 -8.90 10.42
C SER A 676 19.26 -7.99 9.21
N ALA A 677 18.54 -8.28 8.13
CA ALA A 677 18.53 -7.44 6.91
C ALA A 677 17.93 -6.03 7.13
N GLY A 678 17.20 -5.83 8.24
CA GLY A 678 16.68 -4.52 8.66
C GLY A 678 16.93 -4.25 10.14
N SER A 679 16.18 -3.31 10.70
CA SER A 679 16.21 -2.97 12.14
C SER A 679 15.48 -3.96 13.05
N PHE A 680 14.59 -4.79 12.48
CA PHE A 680 13.89 -5.86 13.19
C PHE A 680 14.59 -7.21 13.00
N CYS A 681 14.61 -8.03 14.04
CA CYS A 681 15.14 -9.39 14.01
C CYS A 681 14.24 -10.31 13.16
N GLY A 682 14.83 -11.11 12.28
CA GLY A 682 14.09 -12.08 11.47
C GLY A 682 13.40 -13.15 12.33
N PHE A 683 12.21 -13.60 11.93
CA PHE A 683 11.46 -14.58 12.72
C PHE A 683 12.14 -15.97 12.76
N ASN A 684 12.63 -16.43 11.60
CA ASN A 684 13.38 -17.69 11.50
C ASN A 684 14.87 -17.51 11.82
N GLN A 685 15.33 -16.27 12.05
CA GLN A 685 16.74 -15.95 12.26
C GLN A 685 17.31 -16.67 13.49
N THR A 686 18.45 -17.33 13.27
CA THR A 686 19.29 -17.96 14.30
C THR A 686 20.66 -17.28 14.34
N SER A 687 21.49 -17.58 15.34
CA SER A 687 22.90 -17.17 15.41
C SER A 687 23.74 -17.57 14.19
N GLN A 688 23.27 -18.56 13.40
CA GLN A 688 23.95 -19.08 12.22
C GLN A 688 23.36 -18.60 10.90
N SER A 689 22.23 -17.89 10.92
CA SER A 689 21.56 -17.41 9.70
C SER A 689 22.36 -16.28 9.03
N TYR A 690 22.47 -16.34 7.70
CA TYR A 690 23.15 -15.33 6.87
C TYR A 690 22.40 -14.99 5.57
N GLU A 691 21.27 -15.66 5.32
CA GLU A 691 20.46 -15.48 4.12
C GLU A 691 19.18 -14.68 4.40
N ALA A 692 18.74 -13.90 3.41
CA ALA A 692 17.50 -13.13 3.47
C ALA A 692 16.24 -13.99 3.67
N GLN A 693 16.29 -15.28 3.31
CA GLN A 693 15.21 -16.24 3.53
C GLN A 693 14.90 -16.43 5.04
N ASP A 694 15.93 -16.37 5.89
CA ASP A 694 15.81 -16.43 7.34
C ASP A 694 15.48 -15.06 7.97
N GLY A 695 15.57 -13.98 7.18
CA GLY A 695 15.55 -12.59 7.63
C GLY A 695 16.92 -12.04 8.06
N ALA A 696 18.01 -12.78 7.81
CA ALA A 696 19.38 -12.36 8.06
C ALA A 696 20.05 -11.76 6.81
N ASP A 697 21.16 -11.06 6.99
CA ASP A 697 21.99 -10.58 5.86
C ASP A 697 23.51 -10.84 6.02
N LEU A 698 23.93 -11.07 7.26
CA LEU A 698 25.32 -11.25 7.65
C LEU A 698 25.42 -12.19 8.86
N LYS A 699 26.28 -13.20 8.78
CA LYS A 699 26.81 -13.94 9.94
C LYS A 699 28.25 -13.52 10.20
N ILE A 700 28.57 -13.36 11.46
CA ILE A 700 29.92 -13.14 11.99
C ILE A 700 30.24 -14.28 12.97
N GLU A 701 31.38 -14.92 12.79
CA GLU A 701 32.02 -15.81 13.75
C GLU A 701 33.13 -15.03 14.44
N LEU A 702 33.00 -14.83 15.75
CA LEU A 702 34.03 -14.27 16.62
C LEU A 702 34.85 -15.39 17.24
N GLU A 703 36.17 -15.26 17.17
CA GLU A 703 37.18 -16.16 17.74
C GLU A 703 38.15 -15.32 18.60
N GLU A 704 38.39 -15.73 19.85
CA GLU A 704 39.20 -14.98 20.82
C GLU A 704 40.59 -14.63 20.26
N ALA A 705 41.03 -13.38 20.49
CA ALA A 705 42.26 -12.85 19.91
C ALA A 705 43.10 -11.99 20.87
N GLU A 706 42.78 -11.99 22.16
CA GLU A 706 43.52 -11.27 23.21
C GLU A 706 45.01 -11.70 23.25
N ARG A 707 45.92 -10.74 23.47
CA ARG A 707 47.35 -11.03 23.75
C ARG A 707 47.60 -11.00 25.25
N ILE A 708 48.67 -11.65 25.68
CA ILE A 708 49.13 -11.75 27.09
C ILE A 708 49.29 -10.39 27.83
N HIS A 709 49.34 -9.27 27.11
CA HIS A 709 49.47 -7.92 27.65
C HIS A 709 48.33 -6.97 27.26
N ASP A 710 47.31 -7.48 26.58
CA ASP A 710 46.06 -6.75 26.43
C ASP A 710 45.22 -6.99 27.71
N ASP A 711 44.41 -6.02 28.11
CA ASP A 711 43.57 -6.08 29.32
C ASP A 711 42.10 -5.89 28.93
N CYS A 712 41.49 -6.97 28.43
CA CYS A 712 40.14 -6.97 27.89
C CYS A 712 39.40 -8.29 28.22
N PRO A 713 38.99 -8.48 29.49
CA PRO A 713 38.40 -9.74 29.95
C PRO A 713 37.10 -10.09 29.23
N ILE A 714 36.92 -11.39 28.97
CA ILE A 714 35.71 -11.93 28.35
C ILE A 714 34.59 -12.06 29.39
N ARG A 715 33.49 -11.32 29.16
CA ARG A 715 32.18 -11.52 29.78
C ARG A 715 31.20 -12.07 28.74
N TYR A 716 30.20 -12.81 29.20
CA TYR A 716 29.05 -13.23 28.38
C TYR A 716 27.78 -13.32 29.24
N ASP A 717 26.72 -12.64 28.81
CA ASP A 717 25.36 -12.68 29.31
C ASP A 717 24.43 -13.13 28.17
N ASP A 718 23.54 -14.09 28.45
CA ASP A 718 22.58 -14.62 27.49
C ASP A 718 21.26 -13.85 27.43
N GLY A 719 21.09 -12.79 28.24
CA GLY A 719 19.92 -11.93 28.26
C GLY A 719 18.71 -12.51 29.00
N ARG A 720 18.88 -13.55 29.83
CA ARG A 720 17.77 -14.08 30.67
C ARG A 720 17.20 -13.04 31.64
N ASN A 721 18.06 -12.20 32.21
CA ASN A 721 17.64 -11.15 33.13
C ASN A 721 18.50 -9.88 32.93
N PRO A 722 18.18 -9.05 31.91
CA PRO A 722 18.95 -7.84 31.60
C PRO A 722 18.88 -6.73 32.65
N TRP A 723 18.13 -6.93 33.74
CA TRP A 723 18.04 -6.01 34.88
C TRP A 723 19.01 -6.37 36.00
N GLN A 724 19.67 -7.54 35.92
CA GLN A 724 20.74 -7.89 36.85
C GLN A 724 22.03 -7.19 36.42
N VAL A 725 22.60 -6.41 37.33
CA VAL A 725 24.00 -6.00 37.23
C VAL A 725 24.83 -7.26 37.41
N VAL A 726 25.53 -7.66 36.34
CA VAL A 726 26.43 -8.82 36.37
C VAL A 726 27.76 -8.37 36.95
N ASP A 727 28.06 -8.78 38.18
CA ASP A 727 29.37 -8.58 38.80
C ASP A 727 30.47 -9.24 37.96
N GLU A 728 31.66 -8.64 37.94
CA GLU A 728 32.83 -9.14 37.20
C GLU A 728 33.34 -10.45 37.80
N PHE A 729 32.84 -11.58 37.30
CA PHE A 729 33.36 -12.90 37.64
C PHE A 729 34.73 -13.15 36.97
N LEU A 730 35.79 -12.59 37.57
CA LEU A 730 37.17 -12.94 37.24
C LEU A 730 37.43 -14.42 37.50
N PHE A 731 37.43 -15.22 36.43
CA PHE A 731 37.94 -16.60 36.47
C PHE A 731 39.47 -16.59 36.47
N TYR A 732 40.07 -16.45 37.65
CA TYR A 732 41.48 -16.73 37.84
C TYR A 732 41.78 -18.20 37.54
N TYR A 733 42.30 -18.48 36.34
CA TYR A 733 43.10 -19.69 36.11
C TYR A 733 44.42 -19.59 36.88
N ALA A 734 44.34 -19.77 38.19
CA ALA A 734 45.50 -20.20 38.95
C ALA A 734 45.93 -21.54 38.36
N SER A 735 47.02 -21.52 37.57
CA SER A 735 47.67 -22.73 37.06
C SER A 735 48.35 -23.47 38.20
N ALA A 736 47.52 -24.07 39.05
CA ALA A 736 47.92 -25.04 40.04
C ALA A 736 48.51 -26.23 39.27
N ARG A 737 49.83 -26.17 39.04
CA ARG A 737 50.62 -27.37 38.76
C ARG A 737 50.32 -28.31 39.91
N ILE A 738 49.50 -29.31 39.65
CA ILE A 738 49.32 -30.44 40.54
C ILE A 738 50.67 -31.12 40.59
N ILE A 739 51.48 -30.75 41.59
CA ILE A 739 52.66 -31.50 41.97
C ILE A 739 52.11 -32.82 42.49
N MET A 740 52.00 -33.82 41.61
CA MET A 740 51.75 -35.18 42.04
C MET A 740 52.84 -35.50 43.08
N PRO A 741 52.49 -35.79 44.35
CA PRO A 741 53.48 -36.23 45.30
C PRO A 741 54.06 -37.54 44.77
N SER A 742 55.36 -37.57 44.53
CA SER A 742 56.01 -38.77 43.99
C SER A 742 55.83 -39.92 44.97
N PHE A 743 55.74 -41.14 44.46
CA PHE A 743 55.49 -42.37 45.24
C PHE A 743 56.42 -42.52 46.48
N PHE A 744 57.60 -41.91 46.42
CA PHE A 744 58.57 -41.81 47.51
C PHE A 744 58.05 -41.13 48.78
N THR A 745 57.23 -40.07 48.70
CA THR A 745 56.78 -39.37 49.91
C THR A 745 55.77 -40.18 50.71
N TYR A 746 54.91 -40.95 50.03
CA TYR A 746 54.01 -41.91 50.70
C TYR A 746 54.77 -43.06 51.37
N PHE A 747 55.84 -43.57 50.74
CA PHE A 747 56.63 -44.67 51.31
C PHE A 747 57.34 -44.26 52.61
N PHE A 748 57.92 -43.05 52.66
CA PHE A 748 58.53 -42.52 53.89
C PHE A 748 57.51 -42.23 55.00
N LEU A 749 56.31 -41.77 54.66
CA LEU A 749 55.23 -41.55 55.63
C LEU A 749 54.79 -42.88 56.26
N ILE A 750 54.60 -43.93 55.45
CA ILE A 750 54.26 -45.28 55.94
C ILE A 750 55.40 -45.87 56.80
N LEU A 751 56.67 -45.69 56.42
CA LEU A 751 57.81 -46.13 57.25
C LEU A 751 57.86 -45.40 58.60
N SER A 752 57.56 -44.10 58.62
CA SER A 752 57.57 -43.30 59.86
C SER A 752 56.47 -43.73 60.84
N ILE A 753 55.31 -44.15 60.32
CA ILE A 753 54.21 -44.68 61.12
C ILE A 753 54.54 -46.09 61.66
N LEU A 754 55.16 -46.95 60.85
CA LEU A 754 55.59 -48.29 61.28
C LEU A 754 56.68 -48.23 62.38
N ASN A 755 57.60 -47.26 62.31
CA ASN A 755 58.59 -47.01 63.36
C ASN A 755 58.01 -46.36 64.63
N PHE A 756 56.72 -46.02 64.67
CA PHE A 756 56.04 -45.50 65.86
C PHE A 756 55.24 -46.58 66.62
N PHE A 757 55.19 -47.81 66.09
CA PHE A 757 54.45 -48.95 66.65
C PHE A 757 55.35 -50.15 67.02
N ASN A 758 56.67 -49.97 67.00
CA ASN A 758 57.69 -50.84 67.60
C ASN A 758 58.45 -50.06 68.68
#